data_AF-A0AAN6LIM8-F1
#
_entry.id   AF-A0AAN6LIM8-F1
#
_cell.length_a   1.000
_cell.length_b   1.000
_cell.length_c   1.000
_cell.angle_alpha   90.00
_cell.angle_beta   90.00
_cell.angle_gamma   90.00
#
_symmetry.space_group_name_H-M   'P 1'
#
loop_
_entity.id
_entity.type
_entity.pdbx_description
1 polymer ?
#
loop_
_entity_poly.entity_id
_entity_poly.type
_entity_poly.pdbx_seq_one_letter_code
_entity_poly.pdbx_strand_id
1 'polypeptide(L)'
;MRILSIFACAVSLIDLSHALGQEAVISFRHVRDGIKLAGKGSTGSLVLDANDWPGVLRAGEDLAKDFGRVTGTELKKVIVNQTIAESYPEHQQSGIIIAGTIGKSSLIDELINAGKIDVSKIGGEWESFQTQVISLPIKGISEALVIAGSDKRGTIYGLYDVSEQIGVSPWYWWADVPAAQHSEIYALNKKKVQGPPSVKYRGIFINDEQPALSNWVTENYPEGKYEGYVSDFYVNVFELLLRLRANYLWPAEWNGIFDLDDEQNAYLGDYYGVVLGTSHTEPMMRWTKEQQIFLEGEWNWETNEPNVRKFMREGVERSTDYERVYTMGMRGVGDVASDSVTTKLLGEIVDGQREILGDVFQTDDVTTIPQMWCLYKEVGGYFHEGLRVPDDIILLWADDNWGNIQRLPLANETERSGGAGVYYHFDYVGDTRDYKWINTIQLQKTWEQMSLAYERHAREMWVVNVGDLKPLEIPISHFFDLAYDHKRWSSPDSTSEWVHHFAVREFGNKYAEEIADIINTYGMYAGRRKYELLSPLTFSVVNYDEANRVLNEWAELTTRAETIYNQLPKSAQPAFFELVLHPCRAAHIVYGIYIAVAKNGLYADQRRTSANALADEALHLFKEDHLWTKMYHSILDGKWNHMMDQTHLGYNYWQQPMRNTLPPLSYSQILEDSLAGNMGVSVEGSKGAVPGDDANNVANSNNTLVLPPIDPYISHRWIEIYSRGTGSFDFEVSPHNPWVKATPSSGTISPTENSTDVRVLLTIDWDNAPEGTNVAFINVTSSTDYGNFDAPEVHLPIEKYNAPSSFHGFVESDRTVSVEPEHASRKTSAKDASYAVIPGYGRTLSGVTLMPVTMGTQSPPDSPRLEYDMYIHSSNITANVTVYLGTPLNSDPTHPLTYAVAIDDEEPQVVQYVPSYDLGTLPDAWGNVVNNAAWTNRTDHHLEGGGKKHTLKLWAVEPGVVFQKLVVDLGGVRTSYLGPPESPRM
;
A
#
# COMPACT_ATOMS: atom_id res chain seq x y z
N MET A 1 -4.72 -35.50 -32.65
CA MET A 1 -3.69 -36.45 -33.13
C MET A 1 -2.37 -35.69 -33.29
N ARG A 2 -1.27 -36.27 -32.75
CA ARG A 2 0.15 -35.79 -32.71
C ARG A 2 0.40 -34.74 -31.61
N ILE A 3 0.99 -35.06 -30.43
CA ILE A 3 2.24 -35.75 -30.02
C ILE A 3 3.51 -35.04 -30.49
N LEU A 4 4.42 -34.83 -29.51
CA LEU A 4 5.80 -34.29 -29.48
C LEU A 4 5.89 -32.82 -29.03
N SER A 5 6.58 -32.44 -27.94
CA SER A 5 7.72 -33.08 -27.26
C SER A 5 7.73 -32.81 -25.74
N ILE A 6 7.74 -33.90 -24.98
CA ILE A 6 8.13 -33.94 -23.58
C ILE A 6 9.65 -33.90 -23.55
N PHE A 7 10.22 -32.74 -23.24
CA PHE A 7 11.55 -32.62 -22.63
C PHE A 7 11.32 -32.06 -21.21
N ALA A 8 10.73 -32.89 -20.35
CA ALA A 8 10.81 -32.66 -18.92
C ALA A 8 12.26 -32.98 -18.54
N CYS A 9 13.10 -31.94 -18.45
CA CYS A 9 14.34 -32.02 -17.72
C CYS A 9 14.00 -32.54 -16.32
N ALA A 10 14.56 -33.69 -15.97
CA ALA A 10 14.66 -34.13 -14.58
C ALA A 10 15.56 -33.13 -13.86
N VAL A 11 15.00 -32.00 -13.46
CA VAL A 11 15.61 -31.09 -12.50
C VAL A 11 15.62 -31.88 -11.19
N SER A 12 16.80 -32.34 -10.79
CA SER A 12 17.02 -32.79 -9.42
C SER A 12 16.48 -31.71 -8.49
N LEU A 13 15.46 -32.04 -7.69
CA LEU A 13 14.88 -31.19 -6.66
C LEU A 13 15.97 -30.88 -5.61
N ILE A 14 16.78 -29.87 -5.88
CA ILE A 14 17.68 -29.23 -4.92
C ILE A 14 16.81 -28.24 -4.15
N ASP A 15 16.64 -28.44 -2.84
CA ASP A 15 16.06 -27.39 -1.97
C ASP A 15 17.07 -26.24 -1.93
N LEU A 16 16.71 -25.14 -2.59
CA LEU A 16 17.44 -23.89 -2.58
C LEU A 16 16.86 -22.97 -1.50
N SER A 17 17.69 -22.05 -1.01
CA SER A 17 17.26 -20.94 -0.16
C SER A 17 16.28 -20.02 -0.88
N HIS A 18 15.26 -19.52 -0.17
CA HIS A 18 14.31 -18.54 -0.67
C HIS A 18 14.60 -17.16 -0.03
N ALA A 19 15.56 -16.42 -0.57
CA ALA A 19 15.76 -14.99 -0.25
C ALA A 19 15.10 -14.11 -1.30
N LEU A 20 14.49 -13.01 -0.88
CA LEU A 20 13.56 -12.24 -1.72
C LEU A 20 14.33 -11.53 -2.84
N GLY A 21 14.11 -11.95 -4.10
CA GLY A 21 14.72 -11.33 -5.29
C GLY A 21 16.22 -11.61 -5.48
N GLN A 22 16.85 -12.38 -4.59
CA GLN A 22 18.29 -12.58 -4.57
C GLN A 22 18.74 -13.82 -5.35
N GLU A 23 19.92 -13.74 -5.96
CA GLU A 23 20.57 -14.90 -6.55
C GLU A 23 21.01 -15.89 -5.45
N ALA A 24 20.52 -17.14 -5.51
CA ALA A 24 20.84 -18.16 -4.51
C ALA A 24 22.33 -18.55 -4.52
N VAL A 25 22.95 -18.52 -3.33
CA VAL A 25 24.29 -19.02 -3.01
C VAL A 25 24.29 -20.09 -1.90
N ILE A 26 23.11 -20.41 -1.35
CA ILE A 26 22.92 -21.43 -0.29
C ILE A 26 22.04 -22.59 -0.79
N SER A 27 22.31 -23.79 -0.27
CA SER A 27 21.43 -24.96 -0.37
C SER A 27 21.31 -25.69 0.96
N PHE A 28 20.15 -26.30 1.21
CA PHE A 28 19.89 -27.13 2.40
C PHE A 28 20.14 -28.62 2.17
N ARG A 29 20.63 -28.99 0.99
CA ARG A 29 21.02 -30.37 0.63
C ARG A 29 22.45 -30.40 0.17
N HIS A 30 23.10 -31.56 0.33
CA HIS A 30 24.43 -31.77 -0.23
C HIS A 30 24.38 -31.58 -1.76
N VAL A 31 25.18 -30.65 -2.24
CA VAL A 31 25.37 -30.38 -3.67
C VAL A 31 26.78 -30.79 -4.08
N ARG A 32 26.93 -31.24 -5.34
CA ARG A 32 28.25 -31.56 -5.88
C ARG A 32 29.10 -30.29 -5.93
N ASP A 33 30.33 -30.38 -5.45
CA ASP A 33 31.31 -29.29 -5.40
C ASP A 33 30.95 -28.12 -4.46
N GLY A 34 29.91 -28.23 -3.62
CA GLY A 34 29.59 -27.23 -2.59
C GLY A 34 30.23 -27.52 -1.24
N ILE A 35 30.35 -26.48 -0.40
CA ILE A 35 30.98 -26.58 0.93
C ILE A 35 29.89 -26.66 1.98
N LYS A 36 29.95 -27.67 2.85
CA LYS A 36 29.08 -27.71 4.05
C LYS A 36 29.51 -26.62 5.02
N LEU A 37 28.66 -25.63 5.26
CA LEU A 37 28.90 -24.50 6.17
C LEU A 37 28.58 -24.84 7.63
N ALA A 38 27.46 -25.52 7.88
CA ALA A 38 27.00 -25.89 9.21
C ALA A 38 26.10 -27.12 9.19
N GLY A 39 25.93 -27.76 10.36
CA GLY A 39 25.02 -28.89 10.57
C GLY A 39 25.71 -30.11 11.15
N LYS A 40 25.09 -31.29 11.03
CA LYS A 40 25.62 -32.53 11.64
C LYS A 40 27.09 -32.80 11.26
N GLY A 41 27.99 -32.79 12.25
CA GLY A 41 29.42 -33.04 12.05
C GLY A 41 30.26 -31.84 11.58
N SER A 42 29.69 -30.64 11.47
CA SER A 42 30.41 -29.38 11.24
C SER A 42 29.74 -28.24 12.01
N THR A 43 30.44 -27.65 12.96
CA THR A 43 29.98 -26.46 13.70
C THR A 43 30.22 -25.15 12.93
N GLY A 44 30.90 -25.22 11.79
CA GLY A 44 31.32 -24.07 10.99
C GLY A 44 32.20 -23.05 11.74
N SER A 45 32.75 -22.08 11.02
CA SER A 45 33.42 -20.92 11.60
C SER A 45 33.32 -19.71 10.68
N LEU A 46 33.14 -18.54 11.28
CA LEU A 46 33.18 -17.24 10.59
C LEU A 46 34.49 -16.53 10.94
N VAL A 47 35.29 -16.22 9.93
CA VAL A 47 36.60 -15.58 10.07
C VAL A 47 36.51 -14.13 9.62
N LEU A 48 36.88 -13.22 10.51
CA LEU A 48 36.84 -11.77 10.30
C LEU A 48 38.19 -11.15 10.71
N ASP A 49 38.53 -10.02 10.11
CA ASP A 49 39.72 -9.24 10.47
C ASP A 49 39.39 -8.21 11.57
N ALA A 50 40.20 -8.14 12.62
CA ALA A 50 40.04 -7.14 13.69
C ALA A 50 40.24 -5.70 13.23
N ASN A 51 40.91 -5.50 12.09
CA ASN A 51 41.12 -4.18 11.47
C ASN A 51 39.97 -3.77 10.54
N ASP A 52 38.98 -4.65 10.32
CA ASP A 52 37.77 -4.28 9.59
C ASP A 52 36.90 -3.31 10.41
N TRP A 53 35.83 -2.82 9.81
CA TRP A 53 34.91 -1.92 10.49
C TRP A 53 34.26 -2.59 11.71
N PRO A 54 34.15 -1.89 12.86
CA PRO A 54 33.47 -2.45 14.03
C PRO A 54 32.02 -2.88 13.76
N GLY A 55 31.29 -2.16 12.88
CA GLY A 55 29.95 -2.54 12.42
C GLY A 55 29.91 -3.84 11.61
N VAL A 56 30.97 -4.17 10.87
CA VAL A 56 31.12 -5.46 10.15
C VAL A 56 31.35 -6.59 11.14
N LEU A 57 32.20 -6.38 12.16
CA LEU A 57 32.41 -7.37 13.23
C LEU A 57 31.13 -7.67 14.02
N ARG A 58 30.30 -6.64 14.23
CA ARG A 58 28.97 -6.74 14.82
C ARG A 58 28.01 -7.53 13.92
N ALA A 59 27.88 -7.19 12.64
CA ALA A 59 27.04 -7.95 11.70
C ALA A 59 27.48 -9.41 11.55
N GLY A 60 28.78 -9.69 11.68
CA GLY A 60 29.30 -11.05 11.72
C GLY A 60 28.85 -11.84 12.97
N GLU A 61 28.68 -11.17 14.12
CA GLU A 61 28.06 -11.77 15.30
C GLU A 61 26.59 -12.13 15.03
N ASP A 62 25.85 -11.26 14.36
CA ASP A 62 24.46 -11.54 13.99
C ASP A 62 24.36 -12.74 13.07
N LEU A 63 25.21 -12.84 12.05
CA LEU A 63 25.26 -14.00 11.17
C LEU A 63 25.58 -15.29 11.95
N ALA A 64 26.54 -15.24 12.88
CA ALA A 64 26.86 -16.41 13.70
C ALA A 64 25.67 -16.88 14.55
N LYS A 65 24.92 -15.94 15.13
CA LYS A 65 23.67 -16.21 15.86
C LYS A 65 22.55 -16.69 14.94
N ASP A 66 22.45 -16.16 13.72
CA ASP A 66 21.46 -16.57 12.71
C ASP A 66 21.64 -18.04 12.31
N PHE A 67 22.89 -18.50 12.15
CA PHE A 67 23.17 -19.94 12.01
C PHE A 67 22.73 -20.75 13.23
N GLY A 68 22.85 -20.20 14.44
CA GLY A 68 22.31 -20.77 15.67
C GLY A 68 20.79 -20.88 15.67
N ARG A 69 20.09 -19.84 15.20
CA ARG A 69 18.62 -19.82 15.05
C ARG A 69 18.11 -20.89 14.09
N VAL A 70 18.85 -21.15 13.02
CA VAL A 70 18.46 -22.09 11.94
C VAL A 70 18.85 -23.54 12.23
N THR A 71 20.03 -23.76 12.82
CA THR A 71 20.63 -25.10 12.98
C THR A 71 20.70 -25.60 14.44
N GLY A 72 20.46 -24.71 15.41
CA GLY A 72 20.62 -24.98 16.84
C GLY A 72 22.08 -24.87 17.33
N THR A 73 23.04 -24.49 16.49
CA THR A 73 24.43 -24.26 16.90
C THR A 73 25.01 -23.04 16.18
N GLU A 74 25.51 -22.07 16.93
CA GLU A 74 26.12 -20.86 16.38
C GLU A 74 27.44 -21.18 15.66
N LEU A 75 27.77 -20.39 14.64
CA LEU A 75 29.11 -20.45 14.05
C LEU A 75 30.14 -20.01 15.07
N LYS A 76 31.29 -20.69 15.11
CA LYS A 76 32.43 -20.19 15.88
C LYS A 76 33.00 -18.95 15.19
N LYS A 77 32.85 -17.77 15.81
CA LYS A 77 33.51 -16.55 15.35
C LYS A 77 35.01 -16.59 15.67
N VAL A 78 35.84 -16.25 14.68
CA VAL A 78 37.30 -16.14 14.81
C VAL A 78 37.72 -14.77 14.28
N ILE A 79 38.22 -13.93 15.17
CA ILE A 79 38.78 -12.61 14.83
C ILE A 79 40.30 -12.74 14.76
N VAL A 80 40.90 -12.23 13.69
CA VAL A 80 42.36 -12.27 13.46
C VAL A 80 42.94 -10.87 13.30
N ASN A 81 44.19 -10.64 13.74
CA ASN A 81 44.79 -9.31 13.79
C ASN A 81 45.86 -9.03 12.70
N GLN A 82 46.26 -10.02 11.89
CA GLN A 82 47.20 -9.96 10.73
C GLN A 82 47.35 -11.36 10.07
N THR A 83 48.13 -11.48 8.98
CA THR A 83 48.30 -12.66 8.10
C THR A 83 48.15 -14.01 8.82
N ILE A 84 47.11 -14.76 8.46
CA ILE A 84 46.66 -16.00 9.12
C ILE A 84 47.66 -17.18 9.02
N ALA A 85 48.80 -17.00 8.35
CA ALA A 85 49.76 -18.06 8.02
C ALA A 85 50.27 -18.89 9.22
N GLU A 86 50.07 -18.43 10.46
CA GLU A 86 50.51 -19.09 11.70
C GLU A 86 49.38 -19.55 12.64
N SER A 87 48.10 -19.26 12.35
CA SER A 87 47.01 -19.41 13.34
C SER A 87 46.14 -20.67 13.21
N TYR A 88 46.19 -21.36 12.07
CA TYR A 88 45.34 -22.53 11.82
C TYR A 88 46.17 -23.82 11.74
N PRO A 89 45.78 -24.89 12.47
CA PRO A 89 46.38 -26.22 12.27
C PRO A 89 46.22 -26.64 10.81
N GLU A 90 47.21 -27.35 10.25
CA GLU A 90 47.06 -27.96 8.93
C GLU A 90 45.81 -28.85 8.90
N HIS A 91 44.94 -28.65 7.90
CA HIS A 91 43.75 -29.45 7.62
C HIS A 91 42.54 -29.25 8.56
N GLN A 92 42.16 -28.00 8.88
CA GLN A 92 40.84 -27.79 9.48
C GLN A 92 39.75 -28.05 8.42
N GLN A 93 38.96 -29.10 8.65
CA GLN A 93 37.99 -29.62 7.69
C GLN A 93 36.57 -29.10 7.96
N SER A 94 36.04 -28.44 6.93
CA SER A 94 34.64 -28.12 6.62
C SER A 94 33.95 -26.99 7.40
N GLY A 95 33.45 -26.01 6.64
CA GLY A 95 32.50 -25.00 7.07
C GLY A 95 33.06 -23.63 7.40
N ILE A 96 33.93 -23.09 6.54
CA ILE A 96 34.52 -21.75 6.76
C ILE A 96 33.80 -20.70 5.91
N ILE A 97 33.43 -19.60 6.56
CA ILE A 97 33.06 -18.33 5.93
C ILE A 97 34.16 -17.31 6.25
N ILE A 98 34.65 -16.59 5.25
CA ILE A 98 35.56 -15.45 5.41
C ILE A 98 34.82 -14.22 4.91
N ALA A 99 34.70 -13.18 5.74
CA ALA A 99 34.08 -11.93 5.32
C ALA A 99 34.96 -10.72 5.63
N GLY A 100 34.91 -9.71 4.77
CA GLY A 100 35.53 -8.43 5.08
C GLY A 100 35.41 -7.38 3.98
N THR A 101 35.88 -6.18 4.31
CA THR A 101 35.80 -4.99 3.47
C THR A 101 37.11 -4.76 2.71
N ILE A 102 37.01 -4.47 1.41
CA ILE A 102 38.18 -4.16 0.57
C ILE A 102 38.94 -2.95 1.13
N GLY A 103 40.27 -3.05 1.25
CA GLY A 103 41.13 -1.99 1.78
C GLY A 103 41.07 -1.79 3.30
N LYS A 104 40.29 -2.60 4.03
CA LYS A 104 40.27 -2.65 5.50
C LYS A 104 40.57 -4.03 6.06
N SER A 105 40.07 -5.07 5.42
CA SER A 105 40.37 -6.46 5.78
C SER A 105 41.64 -6.93 5.08
N SER A 106 42.72 -7.14 5.86
CA SER A 106 43.96 -7.73 5.35
C SER A 106 43.73 -9.12 4.74
N LEU A 107 42.70 -9.84 5.19
CA LEU A 107 42.32 -11.14 4.64
C LEU A 107 41.83 -11.03 3.20
N ILE A 108 40.89 -10.10 2.96
CA ILE A 108 40.35 -9.88 1.62
C ILE A 108 41.44 -9.32 0.71
N ASP A 109 42.23 -8.37 1.19
CA ASP A 109 43.32 -7.77 0.42
C ASP A 109 44.40 -8.80 0.05
N GLU A 110 44.75 -9.73 0.93
CA GLU A 110 45.66 -10.84 0.61
C GLU A 110 45.09 -11.78 -0.46
N LEU A 111 43.80 -12.10 -0.41
CA LEU A 111 43.14 -12.91 -1.43
C LEU A 111 43.17 -12.21 -2.80
N ILE A 112 42.95 -10.90 -2.82
CA ILE A 112 43.03 -10.07 -4.03
C ILE A 112 44.46 -10.04 -4.57
N ASN A 113 45.43 -9.72 -3.71
CA ASN A 113 46.85 -9.63 -4.08
C ASN A 113 47.42 -10.97 -4.57
N ALA A 114 46.93 -12.10 -4.04
CA ALA A 114 47.29 -13.44 -4.49
C ALA A 114 46.56 -13.87 -5.77
N GLY A 115 45.67 -13.05 -6.33
CA GLY A 115 44.89 -13.35 -7.53
C GLY A 115 43.84 -14.46 -7.32
N LYS A 116 43.44 -14.73 -6.08
CA LYS A 116 42.46 -15.78 -5.75
C LYS A 116 41.03 -15.30 -5.89
N ILE A 117 40.79 -14.01 -5.70
CA ILE A 117 39.50 -13.35 -5.90
C ILE A 117 39.69 -12.11 -6.77
N ASP A 118 38.85 -11.98 -7.80
CA ASP A 118 38.71 -10.76 -8.58
C ASP A 118 37.46 -10.01 -8.10
N VAL A 119 37.69 -8.83 -7.50
CA VAL A 119 36.67 -7.89 -7.01
C VAL A 119 36.55 -6.63 -7.87
N SER A 120 37.15 -6.60 -9.06
CA SER A 120 37.17 -5.41 -9.92
C SER A 120 35.79 -4.85 -10.30
N LYS A 121 34.73 -5.68 -10.21
CA LYS A 121 33.34 -5.28 -10.46
C LYS A 121 32.66 -4.52 -9.31
N ILE A 122 33.24 -4.53 -8.11
CA ILE A 122 32.69 -3.88 -6.92
C ILE A 122 33.68 -2.89 -6.28
N GLY A 123 34.95 -2.91 -6.67
CA GLY A 123 35.98 -2.04 -6.08
C GLY A 123 35.66 -0.56 -6.33
N GLY A 124 35.47 0.22 -5.26
CA GLY A 124 35.13 1.64 -5.33
C GLY A 124 33.65 1.94 -5.57
N GLU A 125 32.81 0.92 -5.75
CA GLU A 125 31.36 1.06 -5.89
C GLU A 125 30.68 1.26 -4.53
N TRP A 126 29.53 1.95 -4.53
CA TRP A 126 28.72 2.15 -3.34
C TRP A 126 28.00 0.85 -2.93
N GLU A 127 28.17 0.42 -1.68
CA GLU A 127 27.39 -0.62 -1.01
C GLU A 127 27.28 -1.97 -1.76
N SER A 128 28.32 -2.30 -2.52
CA SER A 128 28.38 -3.49 -3.38
C SER A 128 29.09 -4.65 -2.67
N PHE A 129 28.80 -5.88 -3.07
CA PHE A 129 29.50 -7.04 -2.53
C PHE A 129 29.61 -8.21 -3.51
N GLN A 130 30.50 -9.13 -3.20
CA GLN A 130 30.71 -10.36 -3.94
C GLN A 130 30.78 -11.54 -2.99
N THR A 131 30.03 -12.59 -3.30
CA THR A 131 30.02 -13.85 -2.56
C THR A 131 30.49 -14.97 -3.49
N GLN A 132 31.50 -15.72 -3.09
CA GLN A 132 31.98 -16.87 -3.89
C GLN A 132 32.76 -17.89 -3.05
N VAL A 133 32.71 -19.15 -3.49
CA VAL A 133 33.56 -20.20 -2.94
C VAL A 133 34.98 -20.08 -3.49
N ILE A 134 35.98 -20.11 -2.60
CA ILE A 134 37.41 -20.07 -2.94
C ILE A 134 38.12 -21.28 -2.38
N SER A 135 38.88 -21.97 -3.23
CA SER A 135 39.79 -23.04 -2.83
C SER A 135 41.13 -22.49 -2.35
N LEU A 136 41.67 -23.14 -1.32
CA LEU A 136 42.90 -22.76 -0.62
C LEU A 136 42.99 -21.25 -0.34
N PRO A 137 41.93 -20.62 0.23
CA PRO A 137 41.87 -19.16 0.35
C PRO A 137 43.07 -18.64 1.16
N ILE A 138 43.33 -19.29 2.28
CA ILE A 138 44.49 -19.04 3.14
C ILE A 138 45.14 -20.37 3.52
N LYS A 139 46.40 -20.34 3.96
CA LYS A 139 47.12 -21.54 4.37
C LYS A 139 46.36 -22.25 5.51
N GLY A 140 46.18 -23.56 5.40
CA GLY A 140 45.47 -24.38 6.39
C GLY A 140 43.98 -24.56 6.15
N ILE A 141 43.36 -23.71 5.30
CA ILE A 141 41.94 -23.81 4.91
C ILE A 141 41.85 -24.38 3.51
N SER A 142 41.08 -25.46 3.35
CA SER A 142 40.92 -26.14 2.05
C SER A 142 40.00 -25.38 1.11
N GLU A 143 38.85 -24.92 1.60
CA GLU A 143 37.89 -24.10 0.87
C GLU A 143 37.12 -23.20 1.85
N ALA A 144 36.64 -22.05 1.40
CA ALA A 144 35.75 -21.17 2.17
C ALA A 144 34.75 -20.45 1.27
N LEU A 145 33.58 -20.11 1.84
CA LEU A 145 32.72 -19.08 1.28
C LEU A 145 33.32 -17.71 1.62
N VAL A 146 33.69 -16.93 0.62
CA VAL A 146 34.26 -15.59 0.79
C VAL A 146 33.22 -14.55 0.45
N ILE A 147 33.02 -13.58 1.35
CA ILE A 147 32.17 -12.40 1.19
C ILE A 147 33.08 -11.16 1.22
N ALA A 148 33.19 -10.45 0.10
CA ALA A 148 33.97 -9.22 -0.01
C ALA A 148 33.04 -8.05 -0.29
N GLY A 149 33.00 -7.04 0.59
CA GLY A 149 32.25 -5.80 0.39
C GLY A 149 33.14 -4.66 -0.11
N SER A 150 32.56 -3.76 -0.91
CA SER A 150 33.22 -2.55 -1.41
C SER A 150 33.47 -1.50 -0.31
N ASP A 151 32.57 -1.44 0.67
CA ASP A 151 32.62 -0.56 1.83
C ASP A 151 31.98 -1.24 3.08
N LYS A 152 31.87 -0.48 4.19
CA LYS A 152 31.28 -0.95 5.47
C LYS A 152 29.93 -1.62 5.25
N ARG A 153 29.02 -0.96 4.52
CA ARG A 153 27.63 -1.42 4.32
C ARG A 153 27.55 -2.54 3.28
N GLY A 154 28.35 -2.50 2.22
CA GLY A 154 28.46 -3.61 1.26
C GLY A 154 28.81 -4.93 1.95
N THR A 155 29.78 -4.93 2.87
CA THR A 155 30.13 -6.12 3.65
C THR A 155 28.99 -6.57 4.57
N ILE A 156 28.31 -5.63 5.24
CA ILE A 156 27.15 -5.92 6.10
C ILE A 156 26.00 -6.53 5.29
N TYR A 157 25.68 -5.99 4.11
CA TYR A 157 24.65 -6.53 3.23
C TYR A 157 25.03 -7.92 2.70
N GLY A 158 26.30 -8.17 2.39
CA GLY A 158 26.76 -9.51 2.03
C GLY A 158 26.60 -10.53 3.15
N LEU A 159 26.81 -10.13 4.41
CA LEU A 159 26.56 -10.98 5.59
C LEU A 159 25.06 -11.26 5.76
N TYR A 160 24.21 -10.22 5.69
CA TYR A 160 22.77 -10.38 5.83
C TYR A 160 22.10 -11.06 4.63
N ASP A 161 22.69 -11.00 3.44
CA ASP A 161 22.27 -11.80 2.28
C ASP A 161 22.39 -13.30 2.59
N VAL A 162 23.46 -13.72 3.30
CA VAL A 162 23.57 -15.09 3.79
C VAL A 162 22.55 -15.36 4.89
N SER A 163 22.36 -14.46 5.86
CA SER A 163 21.34 -14.60 6.91
C SER A 163 19.93 -14.84 6.34
N GLU A 164 19.53 -14.04 5.35
CA GLU A 164 18.23 -14.18 4.70
C GLU A 164 18.15 -15.52 3.96
N GLN A 165 19.20 -15.90 3.22
CA GLN A 165 19.22 -17.16 2.48
C GLN A 165 19.22 -18.40 3.37
N ILE A 166 19.82 -18.37 4.57
CA ILE A 166 19.70 -19.50 5.50
C ILE A 166 18.31 -19.59 6.16
N GLY A 167 17.46 -18.58 5.97
CA GLY A 167 16.06 -18.57 6.41
C GLY A 167 15.80 -17.71 7.65
N VAL A 168 16.59 -16.67 7.90
CA VAL A 168 16.29 -15.66 8.93
C VAL A 168 15.71 -14.42 8.27
N SER A 169 14.40 -14.19 8.48
CA SER A 169 13.71 -13.00 7.97
C SER A 169 14.25 -11.70 8.60
N PRO A 170 14.29 -10.57 7.86
CA PRO A 170 14.48 -9.25 8.45
C PRO A 170 13.52 -8.95 9.61
N TRP A 171 12.33 -9.58 9.59
CA TRP A 171 11.26 -9.39 10.57
C TRP A 171 11.25 -10.43 11.69
N TYR A 172 12.32 -11.21 11.86
CA TYR A 172 12.37 -12.27 12.88
C TYR A 172 12.07 -11.77 14.30
N TRP A 173 12.47 -10.52 14.59
CA TRP A 173 12.20 -9.85 15.85
C TRP A 173 11.03 -8.87 15.74
N TRP A 174 10.94 -8.07 14.68
CA TRP A 174 9.92 -7.00 14.57
C TRP A 174 8.49 -7.49 14.24
N ALA A 175 8.33 -8.70 13.72
CA ALA A 175 7.02 -9.33 13.50
C ALA A 175 7.05 -10.83 13.80
N ASP A 176 7.93 -11.25 14.72
CA ASP A 176 7.99 -12.61 15.28
C ASP A 176 8.06 -13.74 14.25
N VAL A 177 8.63 -13.46 13.07
CA VAL A 177 8.78 -14.46 12.03
C VAL A 177 9.76 -15.53 12.53
N PRO A 178 9.34 -16.80 12.64
CA PRO A 178 10.24 -17.84 13.11
C PRO A 178 11.34 -18.09 12.07
N ALA A 179 12.60 -18.18 12.51
CA ALA A 179 13.69 -18.63 11.65
C ALA A 179 13.40 -20.03 11.09
N ALA A 180 13.65 -20.23 9.80
CA ALA A 180 13.53 -21.54 9.18
C ALA A 180 14.45 -22.56 9.87
N GLN A 181 14.02 -23.82 9.94
CA GLN A 181 14.77 -24.87 10.62
C GLN A 181 15.42 -25.80 9.60
N HIS A 182 16.75 -25.83 9.55
CA HIS A 182 17.52 -26.66 8.63
C HIS A 182 18.64 -27.41 9.33
N SER A 183 18.75 -28.72 9.08
CA SER A 183 19.76 -29.57 9.74
C SER A 183 21.17 -29.41 9.17
N GLU A 184 21.26 -28.95 7.93
CA GLU A 184 22.52 -28.77 7.20
C GLU A 184 22.40 -27.57 6.25
N ILE A 185 23.49 -26.82 6.11
CA ILE A 185 23.60 -25.65 5.23
C ILE A 185 24.86 -25.82 4.38
N TYR A 186 24.73 -25.61 3.07
CA TYR A 186 25.82 -25.72 2.10
C TYR A 186 25.94 -24.43 1.29
N ALA A 187 27.17 -23.96 1.06
CA ALA A 187 27.48 -22.95 0.07
C ALA A 187 27.50 -23.58 -1.32
N LEU A 188 26.79 -22.98 -2.27
CA LEU A 188 26.89 -23.29 -3.70
C LEU A 188 28.24 -22.80 -4.23
N ASN A 189 28.90 -23.60 -5.07
CA ASN A 189 30.09 -23.17 -5.79
C ASN A 189 29.72 -22.24 -6.94
N LYS A 190 29.33 -21.02 -6.58
CA LYS A 190 28.80 -20.00 -7.46
C LYS A 190 29.36 -18.65 -7.05
N LYS A 191 29.69 -17.83 -8.05
CA LYS A 191 30.06 -16.43 -7.86
C LYS A 191 28.80 -15.58 -8.02
N LYS A 192 28.40 -14.89 -6.95
CA LYS A 192 27.39 -13.82 -6.95
C LYS A 192 28.11 -12.48 -6.88
N VAL A 193 27.74 -11.54 -7.75
CA VAL A 193 28.20 -10.15 -7.70
C VAL A 193 26.98 -9.27 -7.58
N GLN A 194 26.86 -8.58 -6.45
CA GLN A 194 25.85 -7.59 -6.21
C GLN A 194 26.44 -6.21 -6.47
N GLY A 195 25.93 -5.53 -7.50
CA GLY A 195 26.32 -4.15 -7.81
C GLY A 195 25.70 -3.14 -6.85
N PRO A 196 25.92 -1.84 -7.11
CA PRO A 196 25.38 -0.79 -6.26
C PRO A 196 23.84 -0.81 -6.26
N PRO A 197 23.20 -0.39 -5.16
CA PRO A 197 21.75 -0.29 -5.08
C PRO A 197 21.22 0.73 -6.09
N SER A 198 19.99 0.53 -6.52
CA SER A 198 19.32 1.37 -7.53
C SER A 198 19.10 2.80 -7.03
N VAL A 199 18.89 2.97 -5.72
CA VAL A 199 18.76 4.26 -5.02
C VAL A 199 19.82 4.35 -3.93
N LYS A 200 20.53 5.48 -3.82
CA LYS A 200 21.72 5.60 -2.95
C LYS A 200 21.41 5.72 -1.46
N TYR A 201 20.50 6.61 -1.06
CA TYR A 201 19.99 6.72 0.31
C TYR A 201 18.57 6.15 0.37
N ARG A 202 18.35 5.17 1.25
CA ARG A 202 17.10 4.42 1.36
C ARG A 202 16.73 4.39 2.83
N GLY A 203 15.66 5.07 3.21
CA GLY A 203 15.32 5.22 4.62
C GLY A 203 13.84 5.29 4.94
N ILE A 204 13.59 5.27 6.25
CA ILE A 204 12.27 5.54 6.85
C ILE A 204 12.32 6.86 7.62
N PHE A 205 11.14 7.42 7.85
CA PHE A 205 10.88 8.41 8.88
C PHE A 205 9.93 7.80 9.91
N ILE A 206 10.41 7.64 11.15
CA ILE A 206 9.54 7.34 12.29
C ILE A 206 8.89 8.66 12.69
N ASN A 207 7.59 8.76 12.49
CA ASN A 207 6.80 9.96 12.70
C ASN A 207 5.43 9.56 13.25
N ASP A 208 4.60 10.53 13.59
CA ASP A 208 3.21 10.32 13.99
C ASP A 208 3.11 9.33 15.18
N GLU A 209 4.20 9.19 15.95
CA GLU A 209 4.57 8.04 16.78
C GLU A 209 3.79 7.96 18.11
N GLN A 210 2.79 8.82 18.27
CA GLN A 210 1.93 8.92 19.45
C GLN A 210 0.48 8.63 19.06
N PRO A 211 -0.20 7.75 19.82
CA PRO A 211 0.23 7.15 21.09
C PRO A 211 0.97 5.80 20.97
N ALA A 212 0.92 5.12 19.83
CA ALA A 212 1.23 3.69 19.75
C ALA A 212 2.71 3.36 20.02
N LEU A 213 3.63 3.76 19.15
CA LEU A 213 5.05 3.47 19.29
C LEU A 213 5.63 4.09 20.56
N SER A 214 5.26 5.33 20.88
CA SER A 214 5.75 6.03 22.07
C SER A 214 5.39 5.30 23.35
N ASN A 215 4.13 4.87 23.53
CA ASN A 215 3.75 4.12 24.72
C ASN A 215 4.44 2.76 24.78
N TRP A 216 4.58 2.07 23.64
CA TRP A 216 5.31 0.80 23.59
C TRP A 216 6.78 0.98 23.97
N VAL A 217 7.45 2.03 23.48
CA VAL A 217 8.84 2.32 23.86
C VAL A 217 8.96 2.67 25.33
N THR A 218 8.08 3.51 25.87
CA THR A 218 8.06 3.85 27.31
C THR A 218 7.84 2.62 28.19
N GLU A 219 7.07 1.62 27.74
CA GLU A 219 6.88 0.37 28.49
C GLU A 219 8.13 -0.53 28.46
N ASN A 220 8.88 -0.54 27.36
CA ASN A 220 9.94 -1.52 27.10
C ASN A 220 11.37 -1.02 27.30
N TYR A 221 11.59 0.30 27.32
CA TYR A 221 12.91 0.92 27.39
C TYR A 221 12.93 2.04 28.44
N PRO A 222 14.12 2.39 28.98
CA PRO A 222 14.22 3.57 29.83
C PRO A 222 13.92 4.84 29.04
N GLU A 223 13.32 5.82 29.72
CA GLU A 223 13.04 7.13 29.14
C GLU A 223 14.33 7.89 28.82
N GLY A 224 14.39 8.52 27.65
CA GLY A 224 15.49 9.37 27.24
C GLY A 224 15.58 10.65 28.06
N LYS A 225 16.75 11.31 28.02
CA LYS A 225 17.02 12.53 28.79
C LYS A 225 16.00 13.65 28.56
N TYR A 226 15.43 13.74 27.37
CA TYR A 226 14.41 14.72 27.01
C TYR A 226 13.08 14.03 26.68
N GLU A 227 12.72 12.97 27.40
CA GLU A 227 11.44 12.25 27.25
C GLU A 227 11.25 11.61 25.86
N GLY A 228 12.35 11.38 25.13
CA GLY A 228 12.35 10.68 23.87
C GLY A 228 13.02 9.31 23.94
N TYR A 229 13.64 8.92 22.83
CA TYR A 229 13.96 7.52 22.52
C TYR A 229 15.45 7.24 22.72
N VAL A 230 15.77 6.13 23.39
CA VAL A 230 17.15 5.74 23.75
C VAL A 230 17.77 4.75 22.77
N SER A 231 19.08 4.54 22.89
CA SER A 231 19.82 3.72 21.93
C SER A 231 19.46 2.24 21.96
N ASP A 232 19.06 1.70 23.12
CA ASP A 232 18.58 0.31 23.25
C ASP A 232 17.35 0.02 22.38
N PHE A 233 16.52 1.03 22.10
CA PHE A 233 15.45 0.93 21.11
C PHE A 233 16.03 1.01 19.69
N TYR A 234 16.81 2.06 19.40
CA TYR A 234 17.27 2.36 18.05
C TYR A 234 18.19 1.30 17.46
N VAL A 235 18.96 0.55 18.25
CA VAL A 235 19.77 -0.56 17.70
C VAL A 235 18.91 -1.64 17.03
N ASN A 236 17.67 -1.85 17.48
CA ASN A 236 16.73 -2.77 16.83
C ASN A 236 16.22 -2.18 15.50
N VAL A 237 16.04 -0.85 15.43
CA VAL A 237 15.69 -0.14 14.18
C VAL A 237 16.86 -0.20 13.19
N PHE A 238 18.09 0.02 13.65
CA PHE A 238 19.29 -0.04 12.80
C PHE A 238 19.51 -1.44 12.24
N GLU A 239 19.36 -2.49 13.06
CA GLU A 239 19.44 -3.88 12.58
C GLU A 239 18.40 -4.15 11.49
N LEU A 240 17.14 -3.74 11.72
CA LEU A 240 16.06 -3.92 10.75
C LEU A 240 16.36 -3.23 9.41
N LEU A 241 16.76 -1.94 9.45
CA LEU A 241 17.09 -1.19 8.24
C LEU A 241 18.19 -1.90 7.44
N LEU A 242 19.26 -2.33 8.10
CA LEU A 242 20.36 -3.01 7.41
C LEU A 242 19.95 -4.38 6.85
N ARG A 243 19.09 -5.14 7.56
CA ARG A 243 18.53 -6.41 7.05
C ARG A 243 17.60 -6.21 5.86
N LEU A 244 16.90 -5.07 5.80
CA LEU A 244 16.10 -4.64 4.66
C LEU A 244 16.94 -3.96 3.56
N ARG A 245 18.27 -3.94 3.69
CA ARG A 245 19.21 -3.27 2.78
C ARG A 245 18.98 -1.76 2.64
N ALA A 246 18.37 -1.15 3.65
CA ALA A 246 18.27 0.29 3.84
C ALA A 246 19.52 0.84 4.57
N ASN A 247 19.72 2.16 4.50
CA ASN A 247 20.89 2.82 5.08
C ASN A 247 20.62 4.20 5.68
N TYR A 248 19.37 4.69 5.67
CA TYR A 248 19.05 6.06 6.07
C TYR A 248 17.90 6.10 7.08
N LEU A 249 17.92 7.06 8.01
CA LEU A 249 16.87 7.22 9.02
C LEU A 249 16.62 8.70 9.34
N TRP A 250 15.34 9.06 9.35
CA TRP A 250 14.83 10.18 10.16
C TRP A 250 14.22 9.61 11.44
N PRO A 251 14.79 9.92 12.61
CA PRO A 251 14.33 9.38 13.89
C PRO A 251 13.03 10.05 14.36
N ALA A 252 12.40 9.46 15.39
CA ALA A 252 11.22 10.03 16.05
C ALA A 252 11.52 11.44 16.59
N GLU A 253 10.61 12.39 16.35
CA GLU A 253 10.87 13.82 16.60
C GLU A 253 9.75 14.58 17.31
N TRP A 254 8.51 14.07 17.39
CA TRP A 254 7.38 14.83 17.99
C TRP A 254 7.67 15.24 19.44
N ASN A 255 8.25 14.34 20.22
CA ASN A 255 8.72 14.64 21.58
C ASN A 255 10.17 14.22 21.83
N GLY A 256 10.88 13.73 20.80
CA GLY A 256 12.26 13.26 20.88
C GLY A 256 13.30 14.27 20.40
N ILE A 257 14.53 14.11 20.88
CA ILE A 257 15.75 14.73 20.36
C ILE A 257 16.79 13.64 20.24
N PHE A 258 16.87 12.99 19.08
CA PHE A 258 17.67 11.77 18.89
C PHE A 258 19.11 11.90 19.39
N ASP A 259 19.86 12.94 19.03
CA ASP A 259 21.27 13.09 19.46
C ASP A 259 21.44 13.36 20.97
N LEU A 260 20.39 13.81 21.67
CA LEU A 260 20.49 14.28 23.06
C LEU A 260 19.69 13.45 24.07
N ASP A 261 18.72 12.65 23.62
CA ASP A 261 17.98 11.71 24.47
C ASP A 261 18.90 10.63 25.04
N ASP A 262 19.86 10.18 24.23
CA ASP A 262 20.94 9.28 24.61
C ASP A 262 22.18 9.62 23.78
N GLU A 263 23.30 9.93 24.44
CA GLU A 263 24.58 10.25 23.79
C GLU A 263 25.11 9.11 22.90
N GLN A 264 24.61 7.87 23.11
CA GLN A 264 24.96 6.71 22.29
C GLN A 264 24.18 6.62 20.97
N ASN A 265 23.05 7.33 20.81
CA ASN A 265 22.19 7.22 19.62
C ASN A 265 22.97 7.52 18.33
N ALA A 266 23.66 8.67 18.28
CA ALA A 266 24.47 9.11 17.15
C ALA A 266 25.63 8.17 16.85
N TYR A 267 26.39 7.80 17.88
CA TYR A 267 27.53 6.89 17.77
C TYR A 267 27.10 5.51 17.27
N LEU A 268 26.00 4.96 17.81
CA LEU A 268 25.51 3.64 17.40
C LEU A 268 24.93 3.66 15.99
N GLY A 269 24.32 4.77 15.55
CA GLY A 269 23.95 4.95 14.14
C GLY A 269 25.14 4.76 13.19
N ASP A 270 26.23 5.51 13.40
CA ASP A 270 27.45 5.38 12.58
C ASP A 270 28.13 4.01 12.73
N TYR A 271 28.18 3.49 13.96
CA TYR A 271 28.75 2.18 14.27
C TYR A 271 28.04 1.07 13.49
N TYR A 272 26.71 1.08 13.42
CA TYR A 272 25.93 0.17 12.59
C TYR A 272 26.10 0.45 11.10
N GLY A 273 26.34 1.72 10.74
CA GLY A 273 26.45 2.19 9.36
C GLY A 273 25.14 2.79 8.84
N VAL A 274 24.23 3.21 9.70
CA VAL A 274 23.02 3.94 9.31
C VAL A 274 23.34 5.43 9.23
N VAL A 275 23.15 6.00 8.05
CA VAL A 275 23.28 7.44 7.79
C VAL A 275 22.09 8.15 8.42
N LEU A 276 22.36 9.19 9.21
CA LEU A 276 21.30 9.91 9.91
C LEU A 276 20.99 11.24 9.22
N GLY A 277 19.71 11.53 9.09
CA GLY A 277 19.20 12.83 8.70
C GLY A 277 18.12 13.30 9.67
N THR A 278 17.49 14.40 9.31
CA THR A 278 16.37 14.99 10.04
C THR A 278 15.25 15.31 9.06
N SER A 279 14.02 15.46 9.55
CA SER A 279 12.90 15.83 8.69
C SER A 279 13.12 17.20 8.04
N HIS A 280 12.32 17.54 7.04
CA HIS A 280 12.48 18.77 6.26
C HIS A 280 12.16 20.07 7.04
N THR A 281 11.76 19.99 8.31
CA THR A 281 11.53 21.11 9.23
C THR A 281 12.69 21.33 10.19
N GLU A 282 13.70 20.45 10.18
CA GLU A 282 14.73 20.31 11.22
C GLU A 282 16.14 20.51 10.63
N PRO A 283 16.49 21.72 10.16
CA PRO A 283 17.73 21.94 9.43
C PRO A 283 18.97 21.79 10.33
N MET A 284 20.11 21.45 9.71
CA MET A 284 21.43 21.50 10.36
C MET A 284 21.57 20.61 11.61
N MET A 285 20.93 19.43 11.62
CA MET A 285 20.97 18.47 12.74
C MET A 285 20.41 19.05 14.05
N ARG A 286 19.33 19.83 13.94
CA ARG A 286 18.60 20.41 15.06
C ARG A 286 17.14 20.00 15.03
N TRP A 287 16.71 19.27 16.05
CA TRP A 287 15.35 18.78 16.17
C TRP A 287 14.34 19.88 16.53
N THR A 288 13.06 19.69 16.19
CA THR A 288 12.00 20.66 16.48
C THR A 288 11.96 21.01 17.98
N LYS A 289 12.09 20.02 18.86
CA LYS A 289 12.11 20.21 20.32
C LYS A 289 13.33 20.99 20.81
N GLU A 290 14.48 20.88 20.13
CA GLU A 290 15.68 21.68 20.48
C GLU A 290 15.43 23.18 20.30
N GLN A 291 14.64 23.57 19.30
CA GLN A 291 14.32 24.98 19.04
C GLN A 291 13.61 25.60 20.25
N GLN A 292 12.75 24.84 20.93
CA GLN A 292 12.02 25.33 22.10
C GLN A 292 12.88 25.44 23.37
N ILE A 293 13.91 24.60 23.49
CA ILE A 293 14.72 24.47 24.70
C ILE A 293 15.98 25.33 24.64
N PHE A 294 16.66 25.37 23.49
CA PHE A 294 18.02 25.91 23.37
C PHE A 294 18.13 27.17 22.52
N LEU A 295 17.14 27.49 21.67
CA LEU A 295 17.21 28.72 20.87
C LEU A 295 16.99 29.95 21.75
N GLU A 296 17.92 30.89 21.70
CA GLU A 296 17.75 32.21 22.31
C GLU A 296 16.95 33.12 21.37
N GLY A 297 15.70 33.44 21.73
CA GLY A 297 14.80 34.30 20.93
C GLY A 297 13.89 33.54 19.97
N GLU A 298 13.26 34.23 19.03
CA GLU A 298 12.31 33.63 18.09
C GLU A 298 13.03 32.85 16.97
N TRP A 299 12.39 31.78 16.47
CA TRP A 299 12.82 31.07 15.25
C TRP A 299 12.53 31.93 14.01
N ASN A 300 13.38 32.95 13.80
CA ASN A 300 13.21 33.94 12.76
C ASN A 300 14.59 34.42 12.28
N TRP A 301 14.90 34.18 11.00
CA TRP A 301 16.18 34.58 10.44
C TRP A 301 16.34 36.10 10.36
N GLU A 302 15.31 36.84 9.95
CA GLU A 302 15.42 38.30 9.76
C GLU A 302 15.65 39.05 11.07
N THR A 303 14.96 38.65 12.15
CA THR A 303 14.97 39.39 13.42
C THR A 303 15.91 38.79 14.46
N ASN A 304 16.36 37.54 14.29
CA ASN A 304 17.14 36.81 15.28
C ASN A 304 18.31 36.02 14.66
N GLU A 305 18.82 36.44 13.49
CA GLU A 305 19.89 35.77 12.74
C GLU A 305 21.07 35.28 13.61
N PRO A 306 21.69 36.09 14.49
CA PRO A 306 22.91 35.66 15.18
C PRO A 306 22.68 34.45 16.09
N ASN A 307 21.52 34.38 16.74
CA ASN A 307 21.16 33.28 17.62
C ASN A 307 20.74 32.05 16.83
N VAL A 308 20.01 32.22 15.73
CA VAL A 308 19.65 31.11 14.81
C VAL A 308 20.90 30.49 14.20
N ARG A 309 21.86 31.30 13.74
CA ARG A 309 23.14 30.83 13.20
C ARG A 309 23.98 30.10 14.24
N LYS A 310 24.07 30.64 15.47
CA LYS A 310 24.75 29.97 16.58
C LYS A 310 24.10 28.61 16.89
N PHE A 311 22.77 28.59 16.97
CA PHE A 311 22.00 27.37 17.19
C PHE A 311 22.28 26.32 16.10
N MET A 312 22.16 26.67 14.81
CA MET A 312 22.48 25.75 13.71
C MET A 312 23.94 25.26 13.74
N ARG A 313 24.91 26.16 13.99
CA ARG A 313 26.34 25.81 14.08
C ARG A 313 26.63 24.74 15.12
N GLU A 314 26.10 24.90 16.33
CA GLU A 314 26.26 23.95 17.42
C GLU A 314 25.71 22.54 17.09
N GLY A 315 24.64 22.45 16.27
CA GLY A 315 24.11 21.18 15.78
C GLY A 315 25.05 20.49 14.79
N VAL A 316 25.65 21.26 13.89
CA VAL A 316 26.69 20.75 12.97
C VAL A 316 27.93 20.31 13.75
N GLU A 317 28.44 21.12 14.67
CA GLU A 317 29.62 20.80 15.48
C GLU A 317 29.46 19.47 16.22
N ARG A 318 28.29 19.24 16.85
CA ARG A 318 27.95 18.00 17.56
C ARG A 318 27.91 16.76 16.66
N SER A 319 27.63 16.93 15.37
CA SER A 319 27.38 15.83 14.42
C SER A 319 28.56 15.50 13.50
N THR A 320 29.66 16.27 13.55
CA THR A 320 30.83 16.16 12.63
C THR A 320 31.51 14.79 12.59
N ASP A 321 31.45 14.03 13.68
CA ASP A 321 32.13 12.72 13.79
C ASP A 321 31.34 11.56 13.16
N TYR A 322 30.14 11.80 12.62
CA TYR A 322 29.22 10.76 12.16
C TYR A 322 28.79 10.97 10.70
N GLU A 323 28.42 9.89 10.01
CA GLU A 323 27.88 9.98 8.65
C GLU A 323 26.47 10.58 8.63
N ARG A 324 26.32 11.75 8.00
CA ARG A 324 25.08 12.56 8.00
C ARG A 324 24.68 13.05 6.61
N VAL A 325 23.38 13.34 6.43
CA VAL A 325 22.88 14.21 5.36
C VAL A 325 22.22 15.42 5.99
N TYR A 326 22.79 16.61 5.77
CA TYR A 326 22.29 17.84 6.37
C TYR A 326 21.04 18.36 5.66
N THR A 327 19.94 18.47 6.40
CA THR A 327 18.73 19.15 5.94
C THR A 327 19.00 20.65 5.84
N MET A 328 18.70 21.21 4.66
CA MET A 328 18.89 22.61 4.31
C MET A 328 17.55 23.35 4.26
N GLY A 329 17.63 24.69 4.26
CA GLY A 329 16.47 25.56 4.26
C GLY A 329 15.93 25.81 5.68
N MET A 330 14.77 26.46 5.77
CA MET A 330 14.13 26.80 7.03
C MET A 330 12.64 27.00 6.80
N ARG A 331 11.81 26.41 7.67
CA ARG A 331 10.34 26.59 7.71
C ARG A 331 9.94 27.13 9.09
N GLY A 332 8.64 27.35 9.31
CA GLY A 332 8.12 27.67 10.65
C GLY A 332 8.25 26.49 11.62
N VAL A 333 7.94 26.73 12.89
CA VAL A 333 8.09 25.73 13.97
C VAL A 333 6.93 24.72 13.93
N GLY A 334 7.23 23.42 13.91
CA GLY A 334 6.23 22.35 14.00
C GLY A 334 5.42 22.13 12.71
N ASP A 335 6.11 21.99 11.57
CA ASP A 335 5.52 21.76 10.23
C ASP A 335 4.56 22.85 9.73
N VAL A 336 4.73 24.09 10.19
CA VAL A 336 3.96 25.24 9.70
C VAL A 336 4.76 26.12 8.75
N ALA A 337 4.08 26.73 7.77
CA ALA A 337 4.67 27.79 6.97
C ALA A 337 5.00 29.01 7.86
N SER A 338 6.02 29.79 7.48
CA SER A 338 6.35 31.04 8.15
C SER A 338 6.08 32.23 7.23
N ASP A 339 5.23 33.16 7.67
CA ASP A 339 4.90 34.38 6.91
C ASP A 339 6.11 35.29 6.66
N SER A 340 7.18 35.15 7.46
CA SER A 340 8.42 35.92 7.29
C SER A 340 9.36 35.34 6.22
N VAL A 341 9.12 34.12 5.74
CA VAL A 341 10.02 33.44 4.81
C VAL A 341 9.62 33.76 3.38
N THR A 342 10.56 34.34 2.63
CA THR A 342 10.41 34.64 1.20
C THR A 342 11.42 33.86 0.37
N THR A 343 11.18 33.72 -0.93
CA THR A 343 12.11 33.11 -1.90
C THR A 343 13.53 33.69 -1.81
N LYS A 344 13.66 35.01 -1.61
CA LYS A 344 14.97 35.66 -1.46
C LYS A 344 15.62 35.28 -0.13
N LEU A 345 14.87 35.35 0.97
CA LEU A 345 15.38 35.04 2.30
C LEU A 345 15.83 33.57 2.42
N LEU A 346 15.11 32.63 1.80
CA LEU A 346 15.52 31.22 1.77
C LEU A 346 16.88 31.01 1.08
N GLY A 347 17.16 31.75 0.02
CA GLY A 347 18.49 31.76 -0.59
C GLY A 347 19.57 32.23 0.40
N GLU A 348 19.32 33.36 1.08
CA GLU A 348 20.24 33.91 2.08
C GLU A 348 20.45 32.96 3.28
N ILE A 349 19.40 32.26 3.72
CA ILE A 349 19.46 31.24 4.77
C ILE A 349 20.37 30.07 4.36
N VAL A 350 20.18 29.53 3.15
CA VAL A 350 20.97 28.39 2.66
C VAL A 350 22.43 28.78 2.45
N ASP A 351 22.70 29.98 1.96
CA ASP A 351 24.08 30.50 1.87
C ASP A 351 24.72 30.54 3.28
N GLY A 352 24.02 31.08 4.28
CA GLY A 352 24.48 31.10 5.67
C GLY A 352 24.67 29.70 6.29
N GLN A 353 23.83 28.73 5.94
CA GLN A 353 24.00 27.33 6.34
C GLN A 353 25.25 26.70 5.71
N ARG A 354 25.52 26.97 4.43
CA ARG A 354 26.74 26.48 3.76
C ARG A 354 28.01 27.12 4.34
N GLU A 355 27.97 28.40 4.71
CA GLU A 355 29.06 29.03 5.46
C GLU A 355 29.34 28.30 6.78
N ILE A 356 28.29 27.95 7.53
CA ILE A 356 28.43 27.17 8.78
C ILE A 356 29.08 25.82 8.49
N LEU A 357 28.61 25.09 7.47
CA LEU A 357 29.19 23.80 7.08
C LEU A 357 30.68 23.93 6.72
N GLY A 358 31.05 24.90 5.88
CA GLY A 358 32.44 25.14 5.47
C GLY A 358 33.34 25.48 6.66
N ASP A 359 32.88 26.35 7.54
CA ASP A 359 33.61 26.75 8.75
C ASP A 359 33.85 25.57 9.71
N VAL A 360 32.81 24.78 9.99
CA VAL A 360 32.86 23.69 10.96
C VAL A 360 33.71 22.52 10.45
N PHE A 361 33.52 22.14 9.18
CA PHE A 361 34.32 21.08 8.54
C PHE A 361 35.70 21.56 8.06
N GLN A 362 36.01 22.85 8.21
CA GLN A 362 37.28 23.46 7.81
C GLN A 362 37.61 23.20 6.33
N THR A 363 36.61 23.34 5.46
CA THR A 363 36.71 23.11 4.02
C THR A 363 36.09 24.26 3.23
N ASP A 364 36.77 24.68 2.17
CA ASP A 364 36.20 25.61 1.19
C ASP A 364 35.26 24.88 0.20
N ASP A 365 35.38 23.54 0.13
CA ASP A 365 34.58 22.70 -0.76
C ASP A 365 33.46 21.99 0.01
N VAL A 366 32.39 22.75 0.27
CA VAL A 366 31.17 22.26 0.90
C VAL A 366 30.39 21.26 0.04
N THR A 367 30.73 21.09 -1.26
CA THR A 367 30.04 20.15 -2.15
C THR A 367 30.32 18.67 -1.81
N THR A 368 31.34 18.44 -0.98
CA THR A 368 31.69 17.11 -0.45
C THR A 368 30.87 16.71 0.78
N ILE A 369 30.10 17.64 1.36
CA ILE A 369 29.27 17.42 2.54
C ILE A 369 27.84 17.14 2.06
N PRO A 370 27.27 15.93 2.32
CA PRO A 370 25.93 15.59 1.85
C PRO A 370 24.86 16.53 2.42
N GLN A 371 24.07 17.11 1.51
CA GLN A 371 23.02 18.07 1.82
C GLN A 371 21.74 17.69 1.08
N MET A 372 20.59 17.94 1.70
CA MET A 372 19.28 17.70 1.09
C MET A 372 18.36 18.88 1.38
N TRP A 373 17.55 19.26 0.38
CA TRP A 373 16.47 20.21 0.57
C TRP A 373 15.16 19.64 0.02
N CYS A 374 14.19 19.45 0.92
CA CYS A 374 12.85 18.98 0.56
C CYS A 374 11.97 20.14 0.11
N LEU A 375 11.39 20.00 -1.08
CA LEU A 375 10.48 20.96 -1.68
C LEU A 375 9.04 20.64 -1.24
N TYR A 376 8.79 20.79 0.07
CA TYR A 376 7.54 20.41 0.73
C TYR A 376 6.58 21.59 0.88
N LYS A 377 5.29 21.38 0.55
CA LYS A 377 4.21 22.39 0.66
C LYS A 377 4.67 23.75 0.10
N GLU A 378 4.64 24.82 0.90
CA GLU A 378 4.94 26.18 0.46
C GLU A 378 6.35 26.36 -0.14
N VAL A 379 7.32 25.51 0.25
CA VAL A 379 8.68 25.53 -0.31
C VAL A 379 8.67 25.17 -1.79
N GLY A 380 7.77 24.26 -2.19
CA GLY A 380 7.50 23.97 -3.59
C GLY A 380 7.00 25.22 -4.36
N GLY A 381 6.22 26.07 -3.70
CA GLY A 381 5.78 27.36 -4.24
C GLY A 381 6.94 28.31 -4.49
N TYR A 382 7.86 28.44 -3.53
CA TYR A 382 9.06 29.27 -3.73
C TYR A 382 9.93 28.75 -4.88
N PHE A 383 10.07 27.44 -5.04
CA PHE A 383 10.76 26.84 -6.18
C PHE A 383 10.11 27.21 -7.52
N HIS A 384 8.77 27.11 -7.58
CA HIS A 384 7.99 27.55 -8.74
C HIS A 384 8.20 29.04 -9.05
N GLU A 385 8.25 29.89 -8.03
CA GLU A 385 8.45 31.34 -8.16
C GLU A 385 9.88 31.77 -8.55
N GLY A 386 10.84 30.85 -8.54
CA GLY A 386 12.20 31.14 -8.98
C GLY A 386 13.30 30.84 -7.97
N LEU A 387 13.01 30.26 -6.80
CA LEU A 387 14.05 29.78 -5.89
C LEU A 387 14.97 28.80 -6.64
N ARG A 388 16.27 28.98 -6.51
CA ARG A 388 17.27 28.12 -7.13
C ARG A 388 18.08 27.45 -6.04
N VAL A 389 18.18 26.13 -6.15
CA VAL A 389 18.92 25.29 -5.21
C VAL A 389 20.32 25.05 -5.77
N PRO A 390 21.40 25.27 -4.98
CA PRO A 390 22.76 24.90 -5.35
C PRO A 390 22.87 23.48 -5.93
N ASP A 391 23.71 23.28 -6.95
CA ASP A 391 23.67 22.09 -7.81
C ASP A 391 23.92 20.75 -7.10
N ASP A 392 24.76 20.77 -6.08
CA ASP A 392 25.19 19.62 -5.26
C ASP A 392 24.19 19.18 -4.18
N ILE A 393 23.18 20.01 -3.89
CA ILE A 393 22.15 19.68 -2.90
C ILE A 393 21.10 18.75 -3.53
N ILE A 394 20.80 17.65 -2.84
CA ILE A 394 19.75 16.71 -3.24
C ILE A 394 18.40 17.43 -3.22
N LEU A 395 17.71 17.43 -4.37
CA LEU A 395 16.31 17.88 -4.43
C LEU A 395 15.39 16.75 -4.01
N LEU A 396 14.81 16.84 -2.81
CA LEU A 396 13.86 15.85 -2.32
C LEU A 396 12.43 16.28 -2.66
N TRP A 397 11.79 15.56 -3.58
CA TRP A 397 10.42 15.82 -3.99
C TRP A 397 9.44 15.10 -3.08
N ALA A 398 8.46 15.81 -2.54
CA ALA A 398 7.43 15.18 -1.72
C ALA A 398 6.28 14.64 -2.57
N ASP A 399 5.65 13.58 -2.08
CA ASP A 399 4.28 13.28 -2.44
C ASP A 399 3.30 14.30 -1.82
N ASP A 400 2.02 14.12 -2.09
CA ASP A 400 0.92 14.93 -1.55
C ASP A 400 0.46 14.46 -0.16
N ASN A 401 1.29 13.70 0.56
CA ASN A 401 1.00 12.98 1.80
C ASN A 401 0.04 11.79 1.67
N TRP A 402 -0.38 11.44 0.45
CA TRP A 402 -1.32 10.34 0.17
C TRP A 402 -0.77 9.37 -0.88
N GLY A 403 0.55 9.37 -1.08
CA GLY A 403 1.22 8.53 -2.05
C GLY A 403 1.00 8.97 -3.50
N ASN A 404 0.90 10.27 -3.78
CA ASN A 404 0.92 10.81 -5.16
C ASN A 404 2.05 11.85 -5.28
N ILE A 405 3.08 11.51 -6.06
CA ILE A 405 4.24 12.39 -6.22
C ILE A 405 3.82 13.68 -6.93
N GLN A 406 4.05 14.83 -6.30
CA GLN A 406 3.58 16.12 -6.82
C GLN A 406 4.38 16.57 -8.05
N ARG A 407 5.69 16.28 -8.06
CA ARG A 407 6.65 16.75 -9.06
C ARG A 407 7.87 15.84 -9.09
N LEU A 408 8.47 15.65 -10.26
CA LEU A 408 9.73 14.91 -10.45
C LEU A 408 10.72 15.73 -11.27
N PRO A 409 11.99 15.37 -11.41
CA PRO A 409 12.92 16.15 -12.23
C PRO A 409 12.44 16.38 -13.68
N LEU A 410 12.65 17.60 -14.20
CA LEU A 410 12.61 17.94 -15.63
C LEU A 410 14.00 17.77 -16.26
N ALA A 411 14.08 17.81 -17.60
CA ALA A 411 15.30 17.52 -18.34
C ALA A 411 16.55 18.32 -17.90
N ASN A 412 16.40 19.58 -17.48
CA ASN A 412 17.52 20.38 -16.95
C ASN A 412 17.86 20.06 -15.48
N GLU A 413 16.93 19.45 -14.74
CA GLU A 413 17.10 19.08 -13.32
C GLU A 413 17.67 17.67 -13.18
N THR A 414 17.51 16.79 -14.18
CA THR A 414 18.06 15.42 -14.20
C THR A 414 19.58 15.37 -14.28
N GLU A 415 20.23 16.48 -14.66
CA GLU A 415 21.69 16.58 -14.80
C GLU A 415 22.40 17.17 -13.56
N ARG A 416 21.65 17.58 -12.53
CA ARG A 416 22.21 18.15 -11.30
C ARG A 416 23.14 17.16 -10.60
N SER A 417 24.27 17.64 -10.11
CA SER A 417 25.26 16.80 -9.42
C SER A 417 24.74 16.20 -8.10
N GLY A 418 23.87 16.91 -7.37
CA GLY A 418 23.19 16.39 -6.19
C GLY A 418 22.05 15.43 -6.50
N GLY A 419 21.64 15.31 -7.76
CA GLY A 419 20.50 14.49 -8.16
C GLY A 419 19.18 14.89 -7.49
N ALA A 420 18.28 13.91 -7.36
CA ALA A 420 16.97 14.10 -6.76
C ALA A 420 16.50 12.84 -6.03
N GLY A 421 15.50 13.01 -5.18
CA GLY A 421 14.90 11.97 -4.37
C GLY A 421 13.39 12.12 -4.20
N VAL A 422 12.79 11.23 -3.43
CA VAL A 422 11.37 11.26 -3.05
C VAL A 422 11.19 11.11 -1.54
N TYR A 423 10.37 11.97 -0.94
CA TYR A 423 9.74 11.76 0.36
C TYR A 423 8.30 11.29 0.15
N TYR A 424 7.97 10.09 0.63
CA TYR A 424 6.70 9.40 0.40
C TYR A 424 5.99 9.09 1.73
N HIS A 425 4.67 8.83 1.70
CA HIS A 425 3.91 8.54 2.92
C HIS A 425 3.22 7.17 2.89
N PHE A 426 3.43 6.37 3.94
CA PHE A 426 2.60 5.23 4.31
C PHE A 426 1.72 5.48 5.54
N ASP A 427 1.99 6.58 6.25
CA ASP A 427 1.26 7.10 7.39
C ASP A 427 1.22 8.64 7.28
N TYR A 428 0.21 9.29 7.85
CA TYR A 428 0.12 10.74 7.81
C TYR A 428 -0.82 11.33 8.87
N VAL A 429 -0.37 12.46 9.45
CA VAL A 429 -1.16 13.40 10.25
C VAL A 429 -1.40 14.69 9.47
N GLY A 430 -2.64 14.92 9.03
CA GLY A 430 -3.07 16.14 8.37
C GLY A 430 -4.30 15.97 7.49
N ASP A 431 -4.44 16.89 6.54
CA ASP A 431 -5.61 16.92 5.65
C ASP A 431 -5.60 15.79 4.59
N THR A 432 -6.76 15.33 4.14
CA THR A 432 -8.10 15.73 4.61
C THR A 432 -8.53 14.99 5.88
N ARG A 433 -7.75 13.97 6.27
CA ARG A 433 -7.87 13.19 7.50
C ARG A 433 -6.63 12.35 7.72
N ASP A 434 -6.20 12.24 8.96
CA ASP A 434 -5.11 11.36 9.36
C ASP A 434 -5.43 9.90 8.99
N TYR A 435 -4.42 9.14 8.60
CA TYR A 435 -4.53 7.69 8.45
C TYR A 435 -3.33 7.03 9.14
N LYS A 436 -3.58 6.42 10.32
CA LYS A 436 -2.53 6.08 11.28
C LYS A 436 -2.66 4.71 11.93
N TRP A 437 -3.80 4.05 11.76
CA TRP A 437 -4.14 2.90 12.60
C TRP A 437 -3.50 1.59 12.13
N ILE A 438 -3.77 1.18 10.89
CA ILE A 438 -3.24 -0.04 10.28
C ILE A 438 -2.96 0.20 8.79
N ASN A 439 -2.29 -0.76 8.14
CA ASN A 439 -1.90 -0.66 6.74
C ASN A 439 -3.08 -0.34 5.79
N THR A 440 -2.92 0.72 5.01
CA THR A 440 -3.86 1.13 3.94
C THR A 440 -3.16 1.33 2.59
N ILE A 441 -1.99 0.71 2.42
CA ILE A 441 -1.09 0.91 1.30
C ILE A 441 -1.23 -0.25 0.31
N GLN A 442 -1.58 0.10 -0.93
CA GLN A 442 -1.61 -0.81 -2.06
C GLN A 442 -0.23 -0.83 -2.73
N LEU A 443 0.44 -1.99 -2.74
CA LEU A 443 1.80 -2.11 -3.25
C LEU A 443 1.91 -1.73 -4.73
N GLN A 444 0.87 -2.02 -5.51
CA GLN A 444 0.75 -1.66 -6.93
C GLN A 444 0.80 -0.14 -7.14
N LYS A 445 0.19 0.63 -6.23
CA LYS A 445 0.22 2.09 -6.26
C LYS A 445 1.62 2.61 -5.94
N THR A 446 2.25 2.07 -4.90
CA THR A 446 3.63 2.40 -4.56
C THR A 446 4.59 2.05 -5.71
N TRP A 447 4.43 0.87 -6.32
CA TRP A 447 5.20 0.47 -7.49
C TRP A 447 5.04 1.46 -8.64
N GLU A 448 3.81 1.86 -8.97
CA GLU A 448 3.53 2.79 -10.07
C GLU A 448 4.20 4.16 -9.85
N GLN A 449 4.05 4.74 -8.66
CA GLN A 449 4.65 6.04 -8.33
C GLN A 449 6.17 5.99 -8.23
N MET A 450 6.71 5.00 -7.53
CA MET A 450 8.16 4.92 -7.30
C MET A 450 8.93 4.45 -8.53
N SER A 451 8.30 3.65 -9.41
CA SER A 451 8.87 3.33 -10.73
C SER A 451 8.94 4.58 -11.61
N LEU A 452 7.90 5.43 -11.60
CA LEU A 452 7.95 6.71 -12.29
C LEU A 452 9.07 7.61 -11.74
N ALA A 453 9.22 7.68 -10.41
CA ALA A 453 10.32 8.43 -9.78
C ALA A 453 11.70 7.94 -10.22
N TYR A 454 11.90 6.62 -10.25
CA TYR A 454 13.14 6.02 -10.73
C TYR A 454 13.41 6.37 -12.20
N GLU A 455 12.42 6.21 -13.07
CA GLU A 455 12.54 6.50 -14.51
C GLU A 455 12.78 8.00 -14.78
N ARG A 456 12.30 8.89 -13.90
CA ARG A 456 12.56 10.34 -13.94
C ARG A 456 13.80 10.76 -13.13
N HIS A 457 14.73 9.85 -12.88
CA HIS A 457 16.04 10.10 -12.27
C HIS A 457 16.02 10.63 -10.82
N ALA A 458 14.92 10.46 -10.07
CA ALA A 458 14.91 10.69 -8.63
C ALA A 458 15.49 9.46 -7.90
N ARG A 459 16.81 9.25 -8.01
CA ARG A 459 17.52 8.02 -7.57
C ARG A 459 18.52 8.24 -6.43
N GLU A 460 18.68 9.47 -5.96
CA GLU A 460 19.68 9.75 -4.91
C GLU A 460 19.14 9.41 -3.53
N MET A 461 17.87 9.70 -3.23
CA MET A 461 17.30 9.49 -1.90
C MET A 461 15.83 9.12 -1.93
N TRP A 462 15.45 7.98 -1.37
CA TRP A 462 14.04 7.61 -1.11
C TRP A 462 13.83 7.46 0.40
N VAL A 463 12.89 8.24 0.94
CA VAL A 463 12.48 8.22 2.35
C VAL A 463 10.97 8.04 2.41
N VAL A 464 10.49 7.17 3.30
CA VAL A 464 9.05 6.97 3.51
C VAL A 464 8.66 7.20 4.97
N ASN A 465 7.62 8.00 5.22
CA ASN A 465 6.98 8.09 6.54
C ASN A 465 6.26 6.76 6.82
N VAL A 466 6.63 6.12 7.92
CA VAL A 466 6.12 4.80 8.35
C VAL A 466 5.34 4.86 9.65
N GLY A 467 4.96 6.04 10.12
CA GLY A 467 4.26 6.19 11.38
C GLY A 467 5.03 5.49 12.53
N ASP A 468 4.30 4.62 13.21
CA ASP A 468 4.77 3.75 14.30
C ASP A 468 5.62 2.54 13.86
N LEU A 469 6.00 2.43 12.58
CA LEU A 469 6.67 1.29 11.92
C LEU A 469 5.79 0.03 11.79
N LYS A 470 5.19 -0.48 12.88
CA LYS A 470 4.15 -1.51 12.79
C LYS A 470 2.77 -0.84 12.70
N PRO A 471 1.82 -1.39 11.91
CA PRO A 471 1.87 -2.65 11.16
C PRO A 471 2.13 -2.44 9.65
N LEU A 472 3.21 -1.73 9.29
CA LEU A 472 3.56 -1.40 7.89
C LEU A 472 4.70 -2.25 7.33
N GLU A 473 4.96 -3.43 7.90
CA GLU A 473 6.11 -4.29 7.56
C GLU A 473 6.14 -4.67 6.07
N ILE A 474 4.97 -5.02 5.51
CA ILE A 474 4.82 -5.44 4.10
C ILE A 474 5.16 -4.29 3.14
N PRO A 475 4.50 -3.10 3.19
CA PRO A 475 4.83 -2.01 2.28
C PRO A 475 6.26 -1.46 2.49
N ILE A 476 6.80 -1.44 3.72
CA ILE A 476 8.20 -1.05 3.98
C ILE A 476 9.16 -2.01 3.26
N SER A 477 8.93 -3.32 3.37
CA SER A 477 9.78 -4.32 2.72
C SER A 477 9.79 -4.16 1.20
N HIS A 478 8.60 -3.98 0.61
CA HIS A 478 8.46 -3.79 -0.84
C HIS A 478 9.14 -2.50 -1.31
N PHE A 479 8.98 -1.40 -0.56
CA PHE A 479 9.63 -0.12 -0.86
C PHE A 479 11.15 -0.25 -0.93
N PHE A 480 11.77 -0.94 0.04
CA PHE A 480 13.23 -1.11 0.05
C PHE A 480 13.74 -2.11 -0.98
N ASP A 481 13.01 -3.19 -1.27
CA ASP A 481 13.40 -4.10 -2.33
C ASP A 481 13.33 -3.44 -3.71
N LEU A 482 12.32 -2.58 -3.93
CA LEU A 482 12.22 -1.75 -5.13
C LEU A 482 13.36 -0.72 -5.22
N ALA A 483 13.73 -0.10 -4.10
CA ALA A 483 14.83 0.88 -4.03
C ALA A 483 16.22 0.22 -4.19
N TYR A 484 16.37 -1.02 -3.75
CA TYR A 484 17.64 -1.76 -3.81
C TYR A 484 17.90 -2.30 -5.21
N ASP A 485 16.92 -2.98 -5.82
CA ASP A 485 17.02 -3.56 -7.17
C ASP A 485 15.78 -3.24 -8.02
N HIS A 486 15.66 -1.98 -8.44
CA HIS A 486 14.53 -1.51 -9.24
C HIS A 486 14.39 -2.32 -10.54
N LYS A 487 15.52 -2.69 -11.15
CA LYS A 487 15.54 -3.47 -12.39
C LYS A 487 14.89 -4.84 -12.22
N ARG A 488 15.00 -5.48 -11.05
CA ARG A 488 14.34 -6.76 -10.76
C ARG A 488 12.82 -6.62 -10.64
N TRP A 489 12.36 -5.46 -10.21
CA TRP A 489 10.97 -5.17 -9.87
C TRP A 489 10.35 -4.07 -10.76
N SER A 490 10.84 -3.92 -12.00
CA SER A 490 10.40 -2.85 -12.90
C SER A 490 9.16 -3.21 -13.72
N SER A 491 8.69 -4.47 -13.69
CA SER A 491 7.53 -4.89 -14.47
C SER A 491 6.22 -4.59 -13.75
N PRO A 492 5.14 -4.23 -14.46
CA PRO A 492 3.82 -3.96 -13.87
C PRO A 492 3.20 -5.06 -13.00
N ASP A 493 3.60 -6.31 -13.22
CA ASP A 493 3.15 -7.50 -12.50
C ASP A 493 4.12 -7.94 -11.38
N SER A 494 5.23 -7.22 -11.18
CA SER A 494 6.29 -7.64 -10.26
C SER A 494 5.85 -7.62 -8.79
N THR A 495 4.82 -6.84 -8.43
CA THR A 495 4.29 -6.81 -7.06
C THR A 495 3.68 -8.16 -6.68
N SER A 496 2.95 -8.82 -7.57
CA SER A 496 2.39 -10.16 -7.32
C SER A 496 3.48 -11.19 -7.10
N GLU A 497 4.54 -11.13 -7.90
CA GLU A 497 5.71 -11.98 -7.71
C GLU A 497 6.41 -11.69 -6.36
N TRP A 498 6.61 -10.42 -6.04
CA TRP A 498 7.25 -9.99 -4.80
C TRP A 498 6.48 -10.49 -3.57
N VAL A 499 5.15 -10.32 -3.54
CA VAL A 499 4.30 -10.77 -2.43
C VAL A 499 4.36 -12.29 -2.27
N HIS A 500 4.40 -13.04 -3.38
CA HIS A 500 4.60 -14.49 -3.32
C HIS A 500 5.93 -14.86 -2.67
N HIS A 501 7.04 -14.22 -3.07
CA HIS A 501 8.34 -14.47 -2.44
C HIS A 501 8.37 -14.05 -0.96
N PHE A 502 7.72 -12.94 -0.60
CA PHE A 502 7.52 -12.55 0.79
C PHE A 502 6.80 -13.66 1.57
N ALA A 503 5.66 -14.16 1.07
CA ALA A 503 4.91 -15.22 1.72
C ALA A 503 5.71 -16.53 1.86
N VAL A 504 6.50 -16.89 0.85
CA VAL A 504 7.42 -18.05 0.95
C VAL A 504 8.47 -17.82 2.05
N ARG A 505 9.07 -16.64 2.14
CA ARG A 505 10.08 -16.31 3.13
C ARG A 505 9.53 -16.37 4.56
N GLU A 506 8.36 -15.77 4.80
CA GLU A 506 7.82 -15.67 6.17
C GLU A 506 7.10 -16.94 6.64
N PHE A 507 6.40 -17.65 5.74
CA PHE A 507 5.47 -18.73 6.12
C PHE A 507 5.72 -20.07 5.41
N GLY A 508 6.70 -20.11 4.50
CA GLY A 508 7.05 -21.29 3.72
C GLY A 508 6.14 -21.53 2.52
N ASN A 509 6.58 -22.44 1.63
CA ASN A 509 5.98 -22.61 0.31
C ASN A 509 4.55 -23.20 0.29
N LYS A 510 4.11 -23.86 1.37
CA LYS A 510 2.88 -24.67 1.34
C LYS A 510 1.62 -23.86 1.04
N TYR A 511 1.52 -22.65 1.60
CA TYR A 511 0.36 -21.77 1.47
C TYR A 511 0.71 -20.42 0.82
N ALA A 512 1.93 -20.26 0.31
CA ALA A 512 2.44 -18.97 -0.13
C ALA A 512 1.59 -18.31 -1.23
N GLU A 513 1.07 -19.08 -2.18
CA GLU A 513 0.18 -18.58 -3.24
C GLU A 513 -1.11 -17.97 -2.66
N GLU A 514 -1.79 -18.69 -1.76
CA GLU A 514 -3.01 -18.22 -1.11
C GLU A 514 -2.75 -17.02 -0.18
N ILE A 515 -1.65 -17.05 0.59
CA ILE A 515 -1.25 -15.93 1.44
C ILE A 515 -0.96 -14.69 0.58
N ALA A 516 -0.31 -14.87 -0.56
CA ALA A 516 0.01 -13.77 -1.45
C ALA A 516 -1.24 -13.16 -2.10
N ASP A 517 -2.21 -14.00 -2.47
CA ASP A 517 -3.51 -13.51 -2.93
C ASP A 517 -4.26 -12.74 -1.83
N ILE A 518 -4.22 -13.23 -0.57
CA ILE A 518 -4.81 -12.53 0.56
C ILE A 518 -4.16 -11.15 0.77
N ILE A 519 -2.82 -11.06 0.74
CA ILE A 519 -2.09 -9.79 0.92
C ILE A 519 -2.40 -8.81 -0.23
N ASN A 520 -2.41 -9.27 -1.47
CA ASN A 520 -2.76 -8.43 -2.63
C ASN A 520 -4.21 -7.94 -2.55
N THR A 521 -5.15 -8.85 -2.24
CA THR A 521 -6.57 -8.52 -2.10
C THR A 521 -6.82 -7.56 -0.94
N TYR A 522 -6.13 -7.76 0.20
CA TYR A 522 -6.15 -6.83 1.33
C TYR A 522 -5.72 -5.43 0.91
N GLY A 523 -4.56 -5.30 0.24
CA GLY A 523 -4.03 -4.01 -0.20
C GLY A 523 -4.99 -3.27 -1.13
N MET A 524 -5.66 -4.00 -2.03
CA MET A 524 -6.70 -3.45 -2.90
C MET A 524 -7.92 -2.97 -2.11
N TYR A 525 -8.44 -3.78 -1.18
CA TYR A 525 -9.62 -3.42 -0.40
C TYR A 525 -9.35 -2.26 0.56
N ALA A 526 -8.22 -2.28 1.26
CA ALA A 526 -7.79 -1.20 2.16
C ALA A 526 -7.46 0.10 1.39
N GLY A 527 -6.99 -0.02 0.14
CA GLY A 527 -6.74 1.11 -0.77
C GLY A 527 -8.01 1.79 -1.29
N ARG A 528 -9.20 1.16 -1.19
CA ARG A 528 -10.47 1.77 -1.61
C ARG A 528 -10.78 3.03 -0.81
N ARG A 529 -10.59 2.97 0.51
CA ARG A 529 -10.84 4.06 1.45
C ARG A 529 -10.12 3.81 2.77
N LYS A 530 -9.38 4.81 3.27
CA LYS A 530 -8.75 4.76 4.60
C LYS A 530 -9.82 4.54 5.68
N TYR A 531 -9.49 3.78 6.72
CA TYR A 531 -10.48 3.37 7.74
C TYR A 531 -11.09 4.57 8.47
N GLU A 532 -10.25 5.57 8.76
CA GLU A 532 -10.61 6.82 9.42
C GLU A 532 -11.57 7.66 8.57
N LEU A 533 -11.58 7.48 7.25
CA LEU A 533 -12.49 8.15 6.30
C LEU A 533 -13.83 7.42 6.13
N LEU A 534 -13.98 6.20 6.63
CA LEU A 534 -15.22 5.44 6.51
C LEU A 534 -16.37 6.16 7.23
N SER A 535 -17.55 6.03 6.64
CA SER A 535 -18.80 6.57 7.17
C SER A 535 -19.97 5.71 6.72
N PRO A 536 -21.14 5.82 7.38
CA PRO A 536 -22.37 5.15 6.94
C PRO A 536 -22.84 5.54 5.52
N LEU A 537 -22.26 6.60 4.92
CA LEU A 537 -22.59 7.07 3.58
C LEU A 537 -21.63 6.54 2.51
N THR A 538 -20.62 5.76 2.87
CA THR A 538 -19.56 5.34 1.95
C THR A 538 -20.09 4.40 0.87
N PHE A 539 -20.65 3.25 1.27
CA PHE A 539 -21.13 2.22 0.36
C PHE A 539 -22.65 2.24 0.29
N SER A 540 -23.19 2.09 -0.92
CA SER A 540 -24.63 2.10 -1.13
C SER A 540 -25.29 0.85 -0.54
N VAL A 541 -26.32 1.07 0.28
CA VAL A 541 -27.15 -0.01 0.86
C VAL A 541 -28.38 -0.34 -0.01
N VAL A 542 -28.61 0.40 -1.10
CA VAL A 542 -29.77 0.21 -2.00
C VAL A 542 -29.38 -0.09 -3.46
N ASN A 543 -28.18 0.31 -3.90
CA ASN A 543 -27.74 0.14 -5.29
C ASN A 543 -26.70 -0.98 -5.40
N TYR A 544 -26.87 -1.84 -6.41
CA TYR A 544 -25.90 -2.87 -6.82
C TYR A 544 -25.46 -3.85 -5.73
N ASP A 545 -26.28 -3.97 -4.67
CA ASP A 545 -25.97 -4.71 -3.45
C ASP A 545 -24.58 -4.34 -2.87
N GLU A 546 -24.10 -3.11 -3.13
CA GLU A 546 -22.70 -2.72 -2.96
C GLU A 546 -22.19 -2.96 -1.53
N ALA A 547 -22.90 -2.45 -0.52
CA ALA A 547 -22.50 -2.62 0.87
C ALA A 547 -22.43 -4.11 1.27
N ASN A 548 -23.38 -4.94 0.82
CA ASN A 548 -23.38 -6.37 1.14
C ASN A 548 -22.21 -7.09 0.45
N ARG A 549 -21.97 -6.82 -0.83
CA ARG A 549 -20.83 -7.42 -1.55
C ARG A 549 -19.51 -7.03 -0.91
N VAL A 550 -19.30 -5.76 -0.60
CA VAL A 550 -18.07 -5.27 0.04
C VAL A 550 -17.87 -5.92 1.42
N LEU A 551 -18.94 -6.07 2.22
CA LEU A 551 -18.84 -6.73 3.51
C LEU A 551 -18.51 -8.24 3.36
N ASN A 552 -19.15 -8.91 2.39
CA ASN A 552 -18.89 -10.32 2.10
C ASN A 552 -17.47 -10.54 1.57
N GLU A 553 -16.96 -9.65 0.72
CA GLU A 553 -15.56 -9.67 0.24
C GLU A 553 -14.58 -9.67 1.43
N TRP A 554 -14.80 -8.80 2.42
CA TRP A 554 -13.98 -8.78 3.65
C TRP A 554 -14.17 -10.02 4.54
N ALA A 555 -15.40 -10.53 4.63
CA ALA A 555 -15.70 -11.74 5.39
C ALA A 555 -15.02 -12.99 4.78
N GLU A 556 -15.06 -13.12 3.45
CA GLU A 556 -14.38 -14.19 2.71
C GLU A 556 -12.87 -14.11 2.87
N LEU A 557 -12.28 -12.91 2.70
CA LEU A 557 -10.85 -12.69 2.90
C LEU A 557 -10.40 -13.06 4.33
N THR A 558 -11.17 -12.64 5.34
CA THR A 558 -10.92 -12.98 6.74
C THR A 558 -11.00 -14.49 6.97
N THR A 559 -12.01 -15.17 6.41
CA THR A 559 -12.20 -16.61 6.55
C THR A 559 -11.02 -17.39 5.94
N ARG A 560 -10.52 -16.95 4.78
CA ARG A 560 -9.35 -17.53 4.12
C ARG A 560 -8.09 -17.36 4.97
N ALA A 561 -7.85 -16.15 5.49
CA ALA A 561 -6.72 -15.89 6.39
C ALA A 561 -6.80 -16.74 7.68
N GLU A 562 -7.98 -16.81 8.31
CA GLU A 562 -8.19 -17.57 9.54
C GLU A 562 -8.03 -19.08 9.32
N THR A 563 -8.42 -19.58 8.14
CA THR A 563 -8.19 -20.97 7.72
C THR A 563 -6.68 -21.29 7.66
N ILE A 564 -5.88 -20.42 7.06
CA ILE A 564 -4.43 -20.60 6.99
C ILE A 564 -3.79 -20.50 8.37
N TYR A 565 -4.14 -19.49 9.16
CA TYR A 565 -3.66 -19.31 10.53
C TYR A 565 -3.80 -20.60 11.36
N ASN A 566 -4.98 -21.23 11.29
CA ASN A 566 -5.27 -22.47 12.02
C ASN A 566 -4.47 -23.69 11.52
N GLN A 567 -3.95 -23.64 10.29
CA GLN A 567 -3.16 -24.71 9.67
C GLN A 567 -1.64 -24.49 9.76
N LEU A 568 -1.20 -23.27 10.10
CA LEU A 568 0.22 -22.95 10.27
C LEU A 568 0.80 -23.58 11.54
N PRO A 569 2.13 -23.85 11.57
CA PRO A 569 2.82 -24.23 12.81
C PRO A 569 2.62 -23.17 13.89
N LYS A 570 2.53 -23.61 15.16
CA LYS A 570 2.34 -22.71 16.31
C LYS A 570 3.38 -21.59 16.40
N SER A 571 4.61 -21.84 15.96
CA SER A 571 5.69 -20.85 15.91
C SER A 571 5.47 -19.74 14.87
N ALA A 572 4.72 -19.99 13.81
CA ALA A 572 4.42 -19.01 12.76
C ALA A 572 3.10 -18.26 12.99
N GLN A 573 2.28 -18.72 13.93
CA GLN A 573 0.98 -18.11 14.23
C GLN A 573 1.07 -16.66 14.72
N PRO A 574 2.00 -16.26 15.62
CA PRO A 574 2.13 -14.86 16.03
C PRO A 574 2.40 -13.94 14.83
N ALA A 575 3.43 -14.25 14.03
CA ALA A 575 3.75 -13.50 12.81
C ALA A 575 2.57 -13.41 11.83
N PHE A 576 1.89 -14.54 11.56
CA PHE A 576 0.76 -14.54 10.65
C PHE A 576 -0.44 -13.77 11.22
N PHE A 577 -0.63 -13.82 12.54
CA PHE A 577 -1.65 -13.02 13.21
C PHE A 577 -1.40 -11.54 12.98
N GLU A 578 -0.19 -11.05 13.26
CA GLU A 578 0.14 -9.63 13.14
C GLU A 578 0.11 -9.14 11.68
N LEU A 579 0.75 -9.89 10.76
CA LEU A 579 0.99 -9.45 9.39
C LEU A 579 -0.20 -9.65 8.44
N VAL A 580 -1.10 -10.60 8.72
CA VAL A 580 -2.14 -11.02 7.77
C VAL A 580 -3.53 -11.10 8.42
N LEU A 581 -3.71 -11.91 9.47
CA LEU A 581 -5.05 -12.17 10.00
C LEU A 581 -5.64 -10.98 10.75
N HIS A 582 -4.85 -10.33 11.61
CA HIS A 582 -5.29 -9.16 12.36
C HIS A 582 -5.82 -8.06 11.44
N PRO A 583 -5.06 -7.56 10.44
CA PRO A 583 -5.54 -6.50 9.56
C PRO A 583 -6.79 -6.92 8.76
N CYS A 584 -6.88 -8.17 8.29
CA CYS A 584 -8.09 -8.65 7.59
C CYS A 584 -9.34 -8.60 8.47
N ARG A 585 -9.24 -9.13 9.70
CA ARG A 585 -10.37 -9.18 10.64
C ARG A 585 -10.74 -7.79 11.15
N ALA A 586 -9.75 -6.95 11.45
CA ALA A 586 -9.96 -5.56 11.88
C ALA A 586 -10.72 -4.76 10.81
N ALA A 587 -10.32 -4.88 9.55
CA ALA A 587 -11.01 -4.27 8.42
C ALA A 587 -12.47 -4.76 8.29
N HIS A 588 -12.69 -6.08 8.35
CA HIS A 588 -14.03 -6.66 8.31
C HIS A 588 -14.94 -6.10 9.42
N ILE A 589 -14.43 -5.98 10.65
CA ILE A 589 -15.17 -5.41 11.79
C ILE A 589 -15.54 -3.94 11.53
N VAL A 590 -14.57 -3.10 11.16
CA VAL A 590 -14.81 -1.66 10.94
C VAL A 590 -15.77 -1.40 9.78
N TYR A 591 -15.62 -2.11 8.66
CA TYR A 591 -16.57 -2.05 7.55
C TYR A 591 -17.96 -2.54 8.00
N GLY A 592 -18.01 -3.62 8.79
CA GLY A 592 -19.24 -4.14 9.40
C GLY A 592 -19.95 -3.10 10.25
N ILE A 593 -19.24 -2.37 11.11
CA ILE A 593 -19.79 -1.28 11.94
C ILE A 593 -20.48 -0.25 11.03
N TYR A 594 -19.76 0.32 10.07
CA TYR A 594 -20.32 1.40 9.25
C TYR A 594 -21.47 0.96 8.35
N ILE A 595 -21.43 -0.27 7.84
CA ILE A 595 -22.52 -0.85 7.02
C ILE A 595 -23.73 -1.19 7.88
N ALA A 596 -23.53 -1.74 9.08
CA ALA A 596 -24.61 -1.99 10.04
C ALA A 596 -25.30 -0.68 10.44
N VAL A 597 -24.53 0.38 10.70
CA VAL A 597 -25.07 1.71 11.01
C VAL A 597 -25.79 2.33 9.80
N ALA A 598 -25.26 2.19 8.58
CA ALA A 598 -25.90 2.68 7.36
C ALA A 598 -27.28 2.04 7.14
N LYS A 599 -27.35 0.72 7.30
CA LYS A 599 -28.61 -0.02 7.26
C LYS A 599 -29.51 0.33 8.43
N ASN A 600 -28.98 0.46 9.65
CA ASN A 600 -29.75 0.85 10.82
C ASN A 600 -30.48 2.17 10.59
N GLY A 601 -29.77 3.19 10.10
CA GLY A 601 -30.37 4.48 9.76
C GLY A 601 -31.49 4.36 8.72
N LEU A 602 -31.21 3.70 7.58
CA LEU A 602 -32.22 3.48 6.53
C LEU A 602 -33.42 2.68 7.05
N TYR A 603 -33.18 1.63 7.84
CA TYR A 603 -34.21 0.72 8.30
C TYR A 603 -35.07 1.40 9.36
N ALA A 604 -34.48 2.25 10.21
CA ALA A 604 -35.21 3.11 11.13
C ALA A 604 -36.05 4.15 10.38
N ASP A 605 -35.55 4.76 9.31
CA ASP A 605 -36.32 5.65 8.41
C ASP A 605 -37.53 4.92 7.81
N GLN A 606 -37.33 3.66 7.45
CA GLN A 606 -38.36 2.73 7.01
C GLN A 606 -39.15 2.11 8.17
N ARG A 607 -39.00 2.57 9.41
CA ARG A 607 -39.73 2.08 10.61
C ARG A 607 -39.68 0.56 10.81
N ARG A 608 -38.61 -0.09 10.34
CA ARG A 608 -38.42 -1.53 10.43
C ARG A 608 -38.15 -1.94 11.86
N THR A 609 -38.73 -3.06 12.28
CA THR A 609 -38.38 -3.70 13.57
C THR A 609 -36.91 -4.12 13.59
N SER A 610 -36.38 -4.61 12.46
CA SER A 610 -34.99 -5.06 12.33
C SER A 610 -33.94 -3.96 12.44
N ALA A 611 -34.33 -2.67 12.41
CA ALA A 611 -33.42 -1.57 12.69
C ALA A 611 -32.73 -1.75 14.05
N ASN A 612 -33.47 -2.20 15.07
CA ASN A 612 -32.94 -2.39 16.42
C ASN A 612 -31.87 -3.48 16.46
N ALA A 613 -32.06 -4.58 15.73
CA ALA A 613 -31.06 -5.65 15.64
C ALA A 613 -29.76 -5.18 14.97
N LEU A 614 -29.85 -4.27 13.99
CA LEU A 614 -28.66 -3.66 13.37
C LEU A 614 -27.94 -2.68 14.31
N ALA A 615 -28.67 -1.99 15.19
CA ALA A 615 -28.06 -1.18 16.24
C ALA A 615 -27.30 -2.07 17.24
N ASP A 616 -27.90 -3.19 17.65
CA ASP A 616 -27.26 -4.16 18.53
C ASP A 616 -26.03 -4.82 17.88
N GLU A 617 -26.09 -5.11 16.57
CA GLU A 617 -24.94 -5.61 15.81
C GLU A 617 -23.81 -4.59 15.72
N ALA A 618 -24.12 -3.31 15.49
CA ALA A 618 -23.11 -2.26 15.51
C ALA A 618 -22.43 -2.15 16.88
N LEU A 619 -23.18 -2.29 17.98
CA LEU A 619 -22.63 -2.34 19.35
C LEU A 619 -21.78 -3.59 19.58
N HIS A 620 -22.19 -4.74 19.03
CA HIS A 620 -21.43 -5.98 19.13
C HIS A 620 -20.09 -5.87 18.40
N LEU A 621 -20.10 -5.42 17.14
CA LEU A 621 -18.89 -5.20 16.34
C LEU A 621 -17.97 -4.15 16.96
N PHE A 622 -18.52 -3.08 17.55
CA PHE A 622 -17.73 -2.09 18.29
C PHE A 622 -17.02 -2.69 19.51
N LYS A 623 -17.65 -3.66 20.17
CA LYS A 623 -17.00 -4.42 21.24
C LYS A 623 -15.97 -5.41 20.69
N GLU A 624 -16.25 -6.06 19.57
CA GLU A 624 -15.30 -6.95 18.89
C GLU A 624 -14.02 -6.22 18.47
N ASP A 625 -14.15 -5.00 17.93
CA ASP A 625 -13.01 -4.12 17.61
C ASP A 625 -12.06 -3.97 18.80
N HIS A 626 -12.59 -3.57 19.96
CA HIS A 626 -11.80 -3.44 21.18
C HIS A 626 -11.18 -4.77 21.63
N LEU A 627 -11.93 -5.88 21.56
CA LEU A 627 -11.40 -7.19 21.92
C LEU A 627 -10.28 -7.64 20.98
N TRP A 628 -10.36 -7.29 19.70
CA TRP A 628 -9.35 -7.59 18.70
C TRP A 628 -8.06 -6.79 18.93
N THR A 629 -8.17 -5.50 19.25
CA THR A 629 -7.05 -4.68 19.77
C THR A 629 -6.41 -5.32 21.00
N LYS A 630 -7.22 -5.76 21.98
CA LYS A 630 -6.69 -6.43 23.18
C LYS A 630 -5.99 -7.75 22.87
N MET A 631 -6.45 -8.49 21.86
CA MET A 631 -5.80 -9.72 21.42
C MET A 631 -4.41 -9.42 20.86
N TYR A 632 -4.27 -8.41 20.00
CA TYR A 632 -2.98 -7.96 19.48
C TYR A 632 -2.01 -7.59 20.61
N HIS A 633 -2.46 -6.79 21.56
CA HIS A 633 -1.65 -6.42 22.73
C HIS A 633 -1.28 -7.58 23.66
N SER A 634 -1.86 -8.77 23.49
CA SER A 634 -1.68 -9.90 24.40
C SER A 634 -0.79 -11.01 23.86
N ILE A 635 -0.50 -11.01 22.56
CA ILE A 635 0.34 -12.06 21.97
C ILE A 635 1.75 -11.98 22.55
N LEU A 636 2.38 -13.16 22.69
CA LEU A 636 3.76 -13.30 23.17
C LEU A 636 4.01 -12.54 24.49
N ASP A 637 3.13 -12.77 25.46
CA ASP A 637 3.17 -12.16 26.79
C ASP A 637 3.17 -10.62 26.77
N GLY A 638 2.49 -10.04 25.78
CA GLY A 638 2.30 -8.61 25.64
C GLY A 638 3.44 -7.89 24.94
N LYS A 639 4.26 -8.61 24.17
CA LYS A 639 5.40 -8.04 23.43
C LYS A 639 5.04 -6.78 22.63
N TRP A 640 3.83 -6.72 22.05
CA TRP A 640 3.35 -5.59 21.23
C TRP A 640 2.17 -4.85 21.86
N ASN A 641 2.10 -4.80 23.18
CA ASN A 641 1.15 -3.93 23.87
C ASN A 641 1.29 -2.47 23.36
N HIS A 642 0.22 -1.69 23.37
CA HIS A 642 0.15 -0.32 22.81
C HIS A 642 0.18 -0.14 21.28
N MET A 643 0.73 -1.06 20.48
CA MET A 643 0.83 -0.84 19.02
C MET A 643 -0.52 -0.67 18.28
N MET A 644 -1.63 -1.07 18.90
CA MET A 644 -3.00 -0.85 18.40
C MET A 644 -3.82 0.17 19.22
N ASP A 645 -3.16 1.11 19.91
CA ASP A 645 -3.83 2.14 20.74
C ASP A 645 -4.44 3.30 19.93
N GLN A 646 -4.07 3.46 18.65
CA GLN A 646 -4.55 4.53 17.80
C GLN A 646 -6.07 4.50 17.65
N THR A 647 -6.72 5.64 17.89
CA THR A 647 -8.15 5.78 17.66
C THR A 647 -8.44 5.90 16.16
N HIS A 648 -9.46 5.16 15.72
CA HIS A 648 -9.79 4.98 14.30
C HIS A 648 -11.29 5.07 14.02
N LEU A 649 -12.13 5.25 15.04
CA LEU A 649 -13.59 5.40 14.93
C LEU A 649 -14.08 6.74 15.49
N GLY A 650 -14.86 7.47 14.71
CA GLY A 650 -15.54 8.71 15.14
C GLY A 650 -14.81 10.00 14.79
N TYR A 651 -14.06 10.02 13.69
CA TYR A 651 -13.43 11.23 13.16
C TYR A 651 -14.49 12.23 12.67
N ASN A 652 -14.41 13.46 13.18
CA ASN A 652 -15.31 14.57 12.81
C ASN A 652 -14.61 15.71 12.05
N TYR A 653 -13.28 15.68 11.97
CA TYR A 653 -12.44 16.61 11.21
C TYR A 653 -11.17 15.86 10.75
N TRP A 654 -10.07 16.56 10.48
CA TRP A 654 -8.84 15.94 9.98
C TRP A 654 -8.14 15.07 11.04
N GLN A 655 -8.11 15.50 12.30
CA GLN A 655 -7.33 14.86 13.37
C GLN A 655 -8.14 13.84 14.19
N GLN A 656 -7.42 12.94 14.87
CA GLN A 656 -7.95 11.81 15.62
C GLN A 656 -8.87 12.19 16.80
N PRO A 657 -9.92 11.40 17.08
CA PRO A 657 -10.72 11.58 18.29
C PRO A 657 -9.96 11.06 19.51
N MET A 658 -10.18 11.64 20.69
CA MET A 658 -9.52 11.17 21.92
C MET A 658 -10.08 9.84 22.46
N ARG A 659 -11.10 9.28 21.79
CA ARG A 659 -11.69 7.99 22.10
C ARG A 659 -12.50 7.48 20.89
N ASN A 660 -12.45 6.18 20.62
CA ASN A 660 -13.32 5.55 19.64
C ASN A 660 -14.80 5.78 19.98
N THR A 661 -15.60 6.19 18.99
CA THR A 661 -17.04 6.38 19.13
C THR A 661 -17.80 5.86 17.91
N LEU A 662 -18.99 5.30 18.15
CA LEU A 662 -19.89 4.91 17.08
C LEU A 662 -20.62 6.13 16.50
N PRO A 663 -20.99 6.10 15.20
CA PRO A 663 -21.98 7.03 14.69
C PRO A 663 -23.35 6.80 15.37
N PRO A 664 -24.27 7.78 15.29
CA PRO A 664 -25.58 7.67 15.94
C PRO A 664 -26.36 6.43 15.52
N LEU A 665 -26.89 5.70 16.50
CA LEU A 665 -27.77 4.56 16.30
C LEU A 665 -29.24 4.98 16.45
N SER A 666 -30.10 4.39 15.65
CA SER A 666 -31.55 4.62 15.67
C SER A 666 -32.29 3.38 16.14
N TYR A 667 -33.36 3.59 16.93
CA TYR A 667 -34.23 2.51 17.39
C TYR A 667 -35.68 2.80 17.00
N SER A 668 -36.35 1.81 16.41
CA SER A 668 -37.78 1.79 16.16
C SER A 668 -38.53 1.39 17.43
N GLN A 669 -39.63 2.09 17.76
CA GLN A 669 -40.54 1.67 18.83
C GLN A 669 -41.26 0.38 18.40
N ILE A 670 -41.18 -0.66 19.22
CA ILE A 670 -41.70 -2.01 18.89
C ILE A 670 -42.97 -2.37 19.65
N LEU A 671 -43.47 -1.45 20.50
CA LEU A 671 -44.69 -1.64 21.31
C LEU A 671 -45.91 -0.92 20.71
N GLU A 672 -45.77 -0.28 19.56
CA GLU A 672 -46.84 0.40 18.86
C GLU A 672 -46.82 0.04 17.37
N ASP A 673 -48.00 0.06 16.74
CA ASP A 673 -48.12 -0.20 15.32
C ASP A 673 -47.79 1.07 14.51
N SER A 674 -47.13 0.89 13.37
CA SER A 674 -47.02 1.95 12.36
C SER A 674 -48.41 2.40 11.89
N LEU A 675 -48.54 3.68 11.53
CA LEU A 675 -49.77 4.24 10.94
C LEU A 675 -50.19 3.55 9.64
N ALA A 676 -49.26 2.85 8.99
CA ALA A 676 -49.48 2.07 7.77
C ALA A 676 -49.67 0.55 8.02
N GLY A 677 -49.90 0.15 9.28
CA GLY A 677 -50.10 -1.25 9.65
C GLY A 677 -48.80 -2.02 9.88
N ASN A 678 -48.91 -3.35 10.03
CA ASN A 678 -47.80 -4.21 10.43
C ASN A 678 -46.76 -4.48 9.33
N MET A 679 -47.17 -4.44 8.05
CA MET A 679 -46.33 -4.79 6.91
C MET A 679 -45.66 -3.54 6.33
N GLY A 680 -44.37 -3.65 6.01
CA GLY A 680 -43.65 -2.74 5.13
C GLY A 680 -43.02 -3.47 3.95
N VAL A 681 -42.85 -2.74 2.85
CA VAL A 681 -42.26 -3.19 1.59
C VAL A 681 -41.25 -2.14 1.12
N SER A 682 -40.07 -2.58 0.72
CA SER A 682 -39.06 -1.77 0.01
C SER A 682 -38.54 -2.53 -1.21
N VAL A 683 -37.85 -1.81 -2.10
CA VAL A 683 -37.36 -2.36 -3.36
C VAL A 683 -35.90 -2.01 -3.59
N GLU A 684 -35.21 -2.85 -4.36
CA GLU A 684 -33.87 -2.55 -4.88
C GLU A 684 -33.83 -1.16 -5.54
N GLY A 685 -32.73 -0.43 -5.37
CA GLY A 685 -32.51 0.86 -6.01
C GLY A 685 -33.28 2.04 -5.38
N SER A 686 -34.07 1.82 -4.34
CA SER A 686 -34.85 2.86 -3.67
C SER A 686 -34.67 2.87 -2.15
N LYS A 687 -34.68 4.06 -1.56
CA LYS A 687 -34.80 4.25 -0.11
C LYS A 687 -36.26 4.27 0.37
N GLY A 688 -37.20 4.44 -0.56
CA GLY A 688 -38.63 4.54 -0.27
C GLY A 688 -39.24 3.23 0.19
N ALA A 689 -40.40 3.34 0.80
CA ALA A 689 -41.12 2.22 1.35
C ALA A 689 -42.64 2.45 1.44
N VAL A 690 -43.39 1.36 1.30
CA VAL A 690 -44.85 1.36 1.27
C VAL A 690 -45.39 0.18 2.09
N PRO A 691 -46.64 0.19 2.56
CA PRO A 691 -47.58 1.31 2.52
C PRO A 691 -47.13 2.47 3.42
N GLY A 692 -47.63 3.67 3.12
CA GLY A 692 -47.35 4.88 3.90
C GLY A 692 -46.76 6.04 3.10
N ASP A 693 -46.73 7.21 3.74
CA ASP A 693 -46.07 8.41 3.21
C ASP A 693 -44.62 8.49 3.70
N ASP A 694 -43.67 8.56 2.76
CA ASP A 694 -42.28 8.86 3.06
C ASP A 694 -41.66 9.81 2.02
N ALA A 695 -40.61 10.51 2.41
CA ALA A 695 -39.95 11.54 1.60
C ALA A 695 -39.15 10.98 0.42
N ASN A 696 -38.94 9.67 0.35
CA ASN A 696 -38.20 8.95 -0.68
C ASN A 696 -39.13 8.27 -1.71
N ASN A 697 -40.46 8.31 -1.52
CA ASN A 697 -41.43 7.78 -2.47
C ASN A 697 -41.58 8.71 -3.68
N VAL A 698 -41.14 8.23 -4.85
CA VAL A 698 -40.99 9.03 -6.09
C VAL A 698 -42.34 9.34 -6.78
N ALA A 699 -43.45 8.75 -6.33
CA ALA A 699 -44.73 8.73 -7.04
C ALA A 699 -45.95 9.31 -6.26
N ASN A 700 -45.79 10.41 -5.52
CA ASN A 700 -46.90 11.14 -4.89
C ASN A 700 -47.83 10.27 -4.00
N SER A 701 -47.31 9.65 -2.93
CA SER A 701 -48.15 9.07 -1.86
C SER A 701 -49.18 8.00 -2.30
N ASN A 702 -48.86 7.19 -3.32
CA ASN A 702 -49.81 6.23 -3.93
C ASN A 702 -49.51 4.74 -3.63
N ASN A 703 -48.73 4.43 -2.58
CA ASN A 703 -48.33 3.07 -2.21
C ASN A 703 -47.67 2.24 -3.34
N THR A 704 -47.04 2.91 -4.30
CA THR A 704 -46.35 2.26 -5.42
C THR A 704 -44.84 2.40 -5.31
N LEU A 705 -44.10 1.30 -5.55
CA LEU A 705 -42.65 1.31 -5.70
C LEU A 705 -42.25 0.85 -7.10
N VAL A 706 -41.20 1.47 -7.66
CA VAL A 706 -40.68 1.13 -8.99
C VAL A 706 -39.27 0.58 -8.83
N LEU A 707 -39.05 -0.63 -9.35
CA LEU A 707 -37.74 -1.28 -9.39
C LEU A 707 -36.89 -0.75 -10.56
N PRO A 708 -35.57 -0.88 -10.48
CA PRO A 708 -34.72 -0.85 -11.67
C PRO A 708 -35.19 -1.83 -12.76
N PRO A 709 -34.99 -1.51 -14.04
CA PRO A 709 -35.33 -2.43 -15.12
C PRO A 709 -34.59 -3.75 -14.97
N ILE A 710 -35.22 -4.84 -15.41
CA ILE A 710 -34.57 -6.16 -15.54
C ILE A 710 -34.54 -6.57 -17.01
N ASP A 711 -33.43 -7.14 -17.42
CA ASP A 711 -33.15 -7.62 -18.78
C ASP A 711 -32.59 -9.06 -18.72
N PRO A 712 -32.47 -9.78 -19.87
CA PRO A 712 -32.03 -11.18 -19.92
C PRO A 712 -30.71 -11.51 -19.24
N TYR A 713 -29.88 -10.50 -18.96
CA TYR A 713 -28.57 -10.66 -18.38
C TYR A 713 -28.53 -10.42 -16.86
N ILE A 714 -29.63 -9.94 -16.28
CA ILE A 714 -29.77 -9.78 -14.84
C ILE A 714 -30.52 -11.01 -14.28
N SER A 715 -29.87 -11.71 -13.36
CA SER A 715 -30.43 -12.95 -12.80
C SER A 715 -31.72 -12.73 -12.01
N HIS A 716 -31.82 -11.63 -11.25
CA HIS A 716 -32.99 -11.28 -10.47
C HIS A 716 -32.97 -9.80 -10.04
N ARG A 717 -34.15 -9.29 -9.67
CA ARG A 717 -34.34 -8.10 -8.81
C ARG A 717 -34.87 -8.53 -7.46
N TRP A 718 -34.82 -7.66 -6.45
CA TRP A 718 -35.37 -8.00 -5.14
C TRP A 718 -36.30 -6.94 -4.56
N ILE A 719 -37.27 -7.43 -3.78
CA ILE A 719 -38.08 -6.63 -2.86
C ILE A 719 -37.86 -7.18 -1.45
N GLU A 720 -38.00 -6.33 -0.44
CA GLU A 720 -37.99 -6.77 0.96
C GLU A 720 -39.34 -6.52 1.60
N ILE A 721 -39.83 -7.51 2.32
CA ILE A 721 -41.07 -7.46 3.11
C ILE A 721 -40.67 -7.61 4.56
N TYR A 722 -41.20 -6.75 5.43
CA TYR A 722 -40.70 -6.65 6.79
C TYR A 722 -41.73 -6.10 7.76
N SER A 723 -41.43 -6.28 9.04
CA SER A 723 -42.24 -5.84 10.17
C SER A 723 -42.05 -4.35 10.48
N ARG A 724 -43.17 -3.66 10.73
CA ARG A 724 -43.27 -2.27 11.22
C ARG A 724 -44.29 -2.09 12.35
N GLY A 725 -44.79 -3.19 12.92
CA GLY A 725 -45.81 -3.15 13.97
C GLY A 725 -45.62 -4.25 15.00
N THR A 726 -46.66 -4.49 15.79
CA THR A 726 -46.64 -5.40 16.95
C THR A 726 -47.17 -6.79 16.64
N GLY A 727 -47.88 -6.96 15.52
CA GLY A 727 -48.48 -8.23 15.11
C GLY A 727 -47.68 -8.94 14.00
N SER A 728 -47.67 -10.28 14.06
CA SER A 728 -47.27 -11.10 12.92
C SER A 728 -48.30 -11.02 11.79
N PHE A 729 -47.86 -11.19 10.55
CA PHE A 729 -48.72 -11.24 9.38
C PHE A 729 -48.20 -12.25 8.36
N ASP A 730 -49.12 -12.80 7.57
CA ASP A 730 -48.79 -13.57 6.38
C ASP A 730 -48.77 -12.63 5.19
N PHE A 731 -47.80 -12.79 4.31
CA PHE A 731 -47.71 -12.03 3.07
C PHE A 731 -47.84 -12.95 1.86
N GLU A 732 -48.31 -12.38 0.74
CA GLU A 732 -48.28 -13.00 -0.57
C GLU A 732 -47.80 -11.96 -1.61
N VAL A 733 -46.89 -12.38 -2.48
CA VAL A 733 -46.34 -11.60 -3.60
C VAL A 733 -46.87 -12.22 -4.89
N SER A 734 -47.75 -11.48 -5.55
CA SER A 734 -48.53 -11.98 -6.68
C SER A 734 -48.26 -11.15 -7.93
N PRO A 735 -47.25 -11.54 -8.74
CA PRO A 735 -47.06 -10.97 -10.07
C PRO A 735 -48.30 -11.22 -10.95
N HIS A 736 -48.75 -10.20 -11.68
CA HIS A 736 -49.92 -10.33 -12.59
C HIS A 736 -49.60 -11.21 -13.80
N ASN A 737 -48.31 -11.31 -14.14
CA ASN A 737 -47.83 -12.03 -15.31
C ASN A 737 -47.20 -13.37 -14.90
N PRO A 738 -47.56 -14.50 -15.55
CA PRO A 738 -47.08 -15.83 -15.16
C PRO A 738 -45.59 -16.07 -15.44
N TRP A 739 -44.96 -15.24 -16.27
CA TRP A 739 -43.52 -15.28 -16.58
C TRP A 739 -42.67 -14.48 -15.58
N VAL A 740 -43.28 -13.86 -14.56
CA VAL A 740 -42.56 -13.27 -13.42
C VAL A 740 -42.76 -14.19 -12.22
N LYS A 741 -41.66 -14.58 -11.58
CA LYS A 741 -41.69 -15.46 -10.40
C LYS A 741 -41.06 -14.78 -9.19
N ALA A 742 -41.83 -14.70 -8.12
CA ALA A 742 -41.38 -14.29 -6.79
C ALA A 742 -40.95 -15.51 -5.97
N THR A 743 -39.78 -15.46 -5.33
CA THR A 743 -39.27 -16.53 -4.47
C THR A 743 -38.64 -15.98 -3.18
N PRO A 744 -39.18 -16.30 -1.99
CA PRO A 744 -40.48 -16.95 -1.77
C PRO A 744 -41.65 -16.05 -2.22
N SER A 745 -42.74 -16.65 -2.74
CA SER A 745 -43.94 -15.88 -3.13
C SER A 745 -44.90 -15.62 -1.97
N SER A 746 -44.69 -16.26 -0.83
CA SER A 746 -45.51 -16.08 0.37
C SER A 746 -44.73 -16.51 1.61
N GLY A 747 -45.13 -16.05 2.78
CA GLY A 747 -44.52 -16.43 4.04
C GLY A 747 -45.14 -15.69 5.22
N THR A 748 -44.57 -15.89 6.40
CA THR A 748 -45.01 -15.23 7.63
C THR A 748 -43.89 -14.36 8.16
N ILE A 749 -44.22 -13.11 8.48
CA ILE A 749 -43.32 -12.15 9.14
C ILE A 749 -43.75 -12.00 10.59
N SER A 750 -42.78 -11.95 11.49
CA SER A 750 -43.01 -11.80 12.92
C SER A 750 -42.09 -10.73 13.54
N PRO A 751 -42.63 -9.78 14.33
CA PRO A 751 -41.83 -8.72 14.95
C PRO A 751 -40.88 -9.19 16.05
N THR A 752 -41.08 -10.39 16.61
CA THR A 752 -40.35 -10.87 17.80
C THR A 752 -39.50 -12.11 17.56
N GLU A 753 -39.51 -12.66 16.35
CA GLU A 753 -38.74 -13.86 15.98
C GLU A 753 -37.63 -13.51 14.98
N ASN A 754 -36.85 -14.49 14.53
CA ASN A 754 -35.81 -14.31 13.51
C ASN A 754 -36.36 -14.10 12.08
N SER A 755 -37.65 -13.77 11.94
CA SER A 755 -38.38 -13.59 10.69
C SER A 755 -38.99 -12.18 10.58
N THR A 756 -38.29 -11.17 11.09
CA THR A 756 -38.71 -9.76 11.01
C THR A 756 -38.75 -9.25 9.58
N ASP A 757 -37.86 -9.75 8.73
CA ASP A 757 -37.69 -9.33 7.35
C ASP A 757 -37.48 -10.55 6.44
N VAL A 758 -37.90 -10.46 5.18
CA VAL A 758 -37.61 -11.44 4.14
C VAL A 758 -37.29 -10.72 2.83
N ARG A 759 -36.25 -11.20 2.15
CA ARG A 759 -35.93 -10.79 0.78
C ARG A 759 -36.61 -11.74 -0.20
N VAL A 760 -37.41 -11.18 -1.11
CA VAL A 760 -38.09 -11.90 -2.18
C VAL A 760 -37.38 -11.60 -3.50
N LEU A 761 -36.89 -12.64 -4.16
CA LEU A 761 -36.24 -12.52 -5.47
C LEU A 761 -37.29 -12.61 -6.58
N LEU A 762 -37.24 -11.64 -7.49
CA LEU A 762 -38.05 -11.57 -8.69
C LEU A 762 -37.21 -12.03 -9.89
N THR A 763 -37.63 -13.13 -10.49
CA THR A 763 -36.97 -13.76 -11.66
C THR A 763 -37.92 -13.78 -12.84
N ILE A 764 -37.37 -13.81 -14.05
CA ILE A 764 -38.14 -13.76 -15.30
C ILE A 764 -37.93 -15.06 -16.08
N ASP A 765 -39.03 -15.66 -16.51
CA ASP A 765 -39.03 -16.68 -17.56
C ASP A 765 -38.95 -15.98 -18.93
N TRP A 766 -37.72 -15.79 -19.40
CA TRP A 766 -37.44 -15.07 -20.63
C TRP A 766 -38.01 -15.74 -21.88
N ASP A 767 -38.28 -17.05 -21.87
CA ASP A 767 -38.88 -17.74 -23.02
C ASP A 767 -40.34 -17.30 -23.24
N ASN A 768 -41.04 -16.93 -22.16
CA ASN A 768 -42.45 -16.53 -22.18
C ASN A 768 -42.69 -15.03 -21.97
N ALA A 769 -41.67 -14.26 -21.59
CA ALA A 769 -41.74 -12.81 -21.44
C ALA A 769 -41.87 -12.08 -22.80
N PRO A 770 -42.62 -10.97 -22.87
CA PRO A 770 -42.80 -10.19 -24.11
C PRO A 770 -41.48 -9.55 -24.58
N GLU A 771 -41.30 -9.43 -25.89
CA GLU A 771 -40.17 -8.71 -26.49
C GLU A 771 -40.27 -7.19 -26.26
N GLY A 772 -39.12 -6.52 -26.22
CA GLY A 772 -39.03 -5.07 -26.08
C GLY A 772 -39.26 -4.58 -24.64
N THR A 773 -39.77 -3.36 -24.50
CA THR A 773 -40.00 -2.72 -23.19
C THR A 773 -41.42 -2.97 -22.68
N ASN A 774 -41.55 -3.45 -21.46
CA ASN A 774 -42.82 -3.70 -20.78
C ASN A 774 -42.74 -3.34 -19.28
N VAL A 775 -43.84 -3.46 -18.55
CA VAL A 775 -43.87 -3.32 -17.08
C VAL A 775 -44.69 -4.46 -16.52
N ALA A 776 -44.10 -5.22 -15.59
CA ALA A 776 -44.83 -6.19 -14.78
C ALA A 776 -45.36 -5.51 -13.51
N PHE A 777 -46.63 -5.73 -13.22
CA PHE A 777 -47.29 -5.26 -12.00
C PHE A 777 -47.34 -6.41 -10.98
N ILE A 778 -46.99 -6.12 -9.74
CA ILE A 778 -46.84 -7.12 -8.68
C ILE A 778 -47.56 -6.62 -7.44
N ASN A 779 -48.61 -7.33 -7.02
CA ASN A 779 -49.33 -7.00 -5.79
C ASN A 779 -48.61 -7.64 -4.60
N VAL A 780 -48.51 -6.91 -3.49
CA VAL A 780 -48.03 -7.45 -2.21
C VAL A 780 -49.15 -7.36 -1.18
N THR A 781 -49.74 -8.50 -0.84
CA THR A 781 -50.87 -8.58 0.09
C THR A 781 -50.47 -9.02 1.49
N SER A 782 -51.19 -8.56 2.50
CA SER A 782 -51.03 -8.94 3.92
C SER A 782 -52.30 -9.58 4.46
N SER A 783 -52.18 -10.48 5.43
CA SER A 783 -53.32 -11.00 6.21
C SER A 783 -53.88 -9.99 7.24
N THR A 784 -53.18 -8.88 7.47
CA THR A 784 -53.63 -7.74 8.29
C THR A 784 -53.94 -6.52 7.42
N ASP A 785 -54.67 -5.54 7.97
CA ASP A 785 -54.87 -4.25 7.28
C ASP A 785 -53.58 -3.42 7.18
N TYR A 786 -53.65 -2.36 6.37
CA TYR A 786 -52.57 -1.40 6.10
C TYR A 786 -52.80 -0.05 6.81
N GLY A 787 -53.48 -0.08 7.96
CA GLY A 787 -53.91 1.14 8.65
C GLY A 787 -54.81 2.00 7.76
N ASN A 788 -54.40 3.23 7.49
CA ASN A 788 -55.15 4.19 6.67
C ASN A 788 -54.75 4.19 5.18
N PHE A 789 -53.97 3.21 4.74
CA PHE A 789 -53.39 3.15 3.40
C PHE A 789 -53.93 1.95 2.61
N ASP A 790 -53.72 1.98 1.30
CA ASP A 790 -54.02 0.86 0.40
C ASP A 790 -52.86 -0.15 0.33
N ALA A 791 -53.14 -1.33 -0.24
CA ALA A 791 -52.14 -2.36 -0.45
C ALA A 791 -50.99 -1.87 -1.36
N PRO A 792 -49.74 -2.25 -1.06
CA PRO A 792 -48.61 -1.98 -1.95
C PRO A 792 -48.71 -2.62 -3.33
N GLU A 793 -48.25 -1.87 -4.34
CA GLU A 793 -47.98 -2.37 -5.68
C GLU A 793 -46.52 -2.11 -6.06
N VAL A 794 -45.86 -3.10 -6.66
CA VAL A 794 -44.50 -2.98 -7.19
C VAL A 794 -44.54 -3.04 -8.70
N HIS A 795 -43.89 -2.07 -9.36
CA HIS A 795 -43.71 -2.01 -10.80
C HIS A 795 -42.31 -2.46 -11.14
N LEU A 796 -42.18 -3.51 -11.95
CA LEU A 796 -40.92 -4.01 -12.46
C LEU A 796 -40.83 -3.73 -13.97
N PRO A 797 -40.07 -2.71 -14.40
CA PRO A 797 -39.79 -2.51 -15.81
C PRO A 797 -39.03 -3.71 -16.38
N ILE A 798 -39.46 -4.19 -17.55
CA ILE A 798 -38.89 -5.32 -18.27
C ILE A 798 -38.31 -4.82 -19.59
N GLU A 799 -37.06 -5.19 -19.88
CA GLU A 799 -36.39 -4.87 -21.14
C GLU A 799 -35.85 -6.15 -21.77
N LYS A 800 -36.68 -6.82 -22.58
CA LYS A 800 -36.25 -8.04 -23.27
C LYS A 800 -35.56 -7.68 -24.58
N TYR A 801 -34.24 -7.59 -24.53
CA TYR A 801 -33.35 -7.45 -25.67
C TYR A 801 -32.23 -8.47 -25.57
N ASN A 802 -31.94 -9.14 -26.69
CA ASN A 802 -30.84 -10.10 -26.77
C ASN A 802 -29.84 -9.63 -27.83
N ALA A 803 -28.57 -9.55 -27.44
CA ALA A 803 -27.50 -9.43 -28.40
C ALA A 803 -27.41 -10.70 -29.27
N PRO A 804 -27.08 -10.58 -30.57
CA PRO A 804 -26.89 -11.73 -31.44
C PRO A 804 -25.83 -12.68 -30.87
N SER A 805 -26.03 -14.00 -31.01
CA SER A 805 -25.05 -14.99 -30.56
C SER A 805 -23.69 -14.90 -31.26
N SER A 806 -23.60 -14.16 -32.37
CA SER A 806 -22.36 -13.85 -33.08
C SER A 806 -21.61 -12.63 -32.52
N PHE A 807 -22.19 -11.90 -31.57
CA PHE A 807 -21.56 -10.75 -30.93
C PHE A 807 -20.57 -11.21 -29.85
N HIS A 808 -19.44 -10.53 -29.77
CA HIS A 808 -18.43 -10.73 -28.73
C HIS A 808 -18.05 -9.37 -28.15
N GLY A 809 -18.18 -9.21 -26.84
CA GLY A 809 -18.05 -7.92 -26.18
C GLY A 809 -19.05 -7.73 -25.05
N PHE A 810 -19.14 -6.50 -24.55
CA PHE A 810 -20.03 -6.14 -23.46
C PHE A 810 -21.44 -5.86 -23.96
N VAL A 811 -22.44 -6.28 -23.21
CA VAL A 811 -23.85 -6.01 -23.56
C VAL A 811 -24.42 -5.00 -22.57
N GLU A 812 -25.16 -4.03 -23.10
CA GLU A 812 -25.98 -3.14 -22.29
C GLU A 812 -26.88 -3.94 -21.35
N SER A 813 -26.81 -3.63 -20.06
CA SER A 813 -27.69 -4.19 -19.05
C SER A 813 -27.96 -3.14 -17.98
N ASP A 814 -29.21 -3.07 -17.50
CA ASP A 814 -29.65 -1.99 -16.58
C ASP A 814 -29.32 -0.59 -17.14
N ARG A 815 -29.47 -0.42 -18.46
CA ARG A 815 -29.10 0.80 -19.23
C ARG A 815 -27.69 1.31 -18.92
N THR A 816 -26.77 0.39 -18.76
CA THR A 816 -25.39 0.65 -18.36
C THR A 816 -24.44 -0.31 -19.08
N VAL A 817 -23.26 0.18 -19.47
CA VAL A 817 -22.11 -0.67 -19.81
C VAL A 817 -20.94 -0.31 -18.90
N SER A 818 -20.60 -1.19 -17.96
CA SER A 818 -19.48 -1.03 -17.03
C SER A 818 -18.38 -2.02 -17.40
N VAL A 819 -17.12 -1.57 -17.48
CA VAL A 819 -16.01 -2.34 -18.03
C VAL A 819 -14.75 -2.15 -17.20
N GLU A 820 -14.07 -3.25 -16.87
CA GLU A 820 -12.73 -3.22 -16.31
C GLU A 820 -11.70 -3.05 -17.46
N PRO A 821 -10.70 -2.14 -17.36
CA PRO A 821 -9.88 -1.76 -18.52
C PRO A 821 -9.00 -2.88 -19.07
N GLU A 822 -8.64 -3.88 -18.27
CA GLU A 822 -7.85 -5.01 -18.76
C GLU A 822 -8.60 -5.86 -19.79
N HIS A 823 -9.94 -5.82 -19.76
CA HIS A 823 -10.86 -6.60 -20.58
C HIS A 823 -11.13 -6.01 -21.97
N ALA A 824 -10.25 -5.15 -22.48
CA ALA A 824 -10.34 -4.64 -23.85
C ALA A 824 -10.52 -5.77 -24.88
N SER A 825 -11.46 -5.56 -25.82
CA SER A 825 -11.69 -6.47 -26.95
C SER A 825 -10.45 -6.53 -27.85
N ARG A 826 -9.78 -5.38 -28.03
CA ARG A 826 -8.54 -5.25 -28.80
C ARG A 826 -7.64 -4.18 -28.16
N LYS A 827 -6.33 -4.32 -28.37
CA LYS A 827 -5.31 -3.35 -27.96
C LYS A 827 -4.40 -3.13 -29.16
N THR A 828 -4.21 -1.87 -29.59
CA THR A 828 -3.19 -1.55 -30.60
C THR A 828 -1.88 -1.18 -29.90
N SER A 829 -0.75 -1.47 -30.54
CA SER A 829 0.57 -1.12 -30.02
C SER A 829 1.37 -0.45 -31.13
N ALA A 830 2.27 0.45 -30.74
CA ALA A 830 3.30 0.99 -31.62
C ALA A 830 4.63 0.31 -31.29
N LYS A 831 5.65 0.59 -32.10
CA LYS A 831 6.99 0.00 -31.93
C LYS A 831 7.57 0.27 -30.53
N ASP A 832 7.33 1.47 -30.00
CA ASP A 832 7.94 1.97 -28.78
C ASP A 832 6.88 2.27 -27.69
N ALA A 833 5.67 1.72 -27.83
CA ALA A 833 4.52 2.03 -26.96
C ALA A 833 3.51 0.88 -26.89
N SER A 834 3.23 0.38 -25.69
CA SER A 834 2.24 -0.69 -25.48
C SER A 834 1.56 -0.60 -24.12
N TYR A 835 0.28 -0.96 -24.08
CA TYR A 835 -0.45 -1.06 -22.82
C TYR A 835 -0.03 -2.26 -22.00
N ALA A 836 0.11 -2.05 -20.70
CA ALA A 836 0.36 -3.08 -19.71
C ALA A 836 -0.72 -3.04 -18.61
N VAL A 837 -1.00 -4.21 -18.04
CA VAL A 837 -1.89 -4.38 -16.89
C VAL A 837 -1.05 -4.32 -15.62
N ILE A 838 -1.53 -3.58 -14.62
CA ILE A 838 -1.02 -3.57 -13.24
C ILE A 838 -2.04 -4.36 -12.39
N PRO A 839 -1.82 -5.66 -12.12
CA PRO A 839 -2.81 -6.52 -11.49
C PRO A 839 -3.15 -6.06 -10.07
N GLY A 840 -4.44 -5.90 -9.78
CA GLY A 840 -4.92 -5.47 -8.47
C GLY A 840 -4.64 -4.00 -8.14
N TYR A 841 -4.26 -3.15 -9.10
CA TYR A 841 -4.18 -1.69 -8.90
C TYR A 841 -5.56 -1.05 -8.82
N GLY A 842 -5.71 -0.04 -7.97
CA GLY A 842 -6.95 0.72 -7.87
C GLY A 842 -8.00 0.04 -6.98
N ARG A 843 -9.28 0.26 -7.30
CA ARG A 843 -10.40 -0.05 -6.38
C ARG A 843 -11.12 -1.37 -6.68
N THR A 844 -10.93 -1.95 -7.87
CA THR A 844 -11.73 -3.07 -8.39
C THR A 844 -10.90 -4.28 -8.84
N LEU A 845 -10.40 -4.31 -10.08
CA LEU A 845 -9.74 -5.48 -10.67
C LEU A 845 -8.26 -5.21 -10.98
N SER A 846 -7.98 -4.14 -11.73
CA SER A 846 -6.63 -3.78 -12.13
C SER A 846 -6.54 -2.35 -12.66
N GLY A 847 -5.31 -1.89 -12.85
CA GLY A 847 -4.99 -0.67 -13.59
C GLY A 847 -4.43 -1.02 -14.97
N VAL A 848 -4.67 -0.17 -15.97
CA VAL A 848 -4.05 -0.29 -17.29
C VAL A 848 -3.35 1.01 -17.67
N THR A 849 -2.05 0.93 -17.98
CA THR A 849 -1.19 2.07 -18.27
C THR A 849 -0.41 1.86 -19.57
N LEU A 850 0.05 2.95 -20.19
CA LEU A 850 0.89 2.92 -21.38
C LEU A 850 2.38 2.92 -20.98
N MET A 851 3.15 2.00 -21.55
CA MET A 851 4.57 1.81 -21.27
C MET A 851 5.44 2.02 -22.54
N PRO A 852 6.69 2.50 -22.39
CA PRO A 852 7.35 2.91 -21.15
C PRO A 852 6.90 4.31 -20.66
N VAL A 853 6.97 4.58 -19.36
CA VAL A 853 6.52 5.87 -18.76
C VAL A 853 7.36 7.10 -19.18
N THR A 854 8.51 6.88 -19.84
CA THR A 854 9.42 7.93 -20.33
C THR A 854 9.17 8.34 -21.78
N MET A 855 8.18 7.74 -22.43
CA MET A 855 7.82 8.09 -23.81
C MET A 855 7.24 9.50 -23.94
N GLY A 856 7.16 10.04 -25.16
CA GLY A 856 6.54 11.35 -25.40
C GLY A 856 5.01 11.30 -25.48
N THR A 857 4.37 12.47 -25.57
CA THR A 857 2.94 12.64 -25.83
C THR A 857 2.46 11.84 -27.06
N GLN A 858 1.33 11.16 -26.93
CA GLN A 858 0.69 10.37 -27.97
C GLN A 858 -0.28 11.21 -28.82
N SER A 859 -0.50 10.81 -30.07
CA SER A 859 -1.39 11.52 -31.00
C SER A 859 -2.57 10.64 -31.45
N PRO A 860 -3.71 10.67 -30.73
CA PRO A 860 -4.96 10.07 -31.20
C PRO A 860 -5.40 10.68 -32.55
N PRO A 861 -6.09 9.91 -33.42
CA PRO A 861 -6.53 8.52 -33.23
C PRO A 861 -5.46 7.47 -33.59
N ASP A 862 -4.33 7.88 -34.15
CA ASP A 862 -3.31 7.00 -34.76
C ASP A 862 -2.36 6.33 -33.75
N SER A 863 -2.35 6.78 -32.49
CA SER A 863 -1.56 6.20 -31.41
C SER A 863 -2.17 4.91 -30.81
N PRO A 864 -1.40 4.16 -29.99
CA PRO A 864 -1.89 2.97 -29.28
C PRO A 864 -3.17 3.25 -28.50
N ARG A 865 -4.12 2.32 -28.54
CA ARG A 865 -5.42 2.44 -27.85
C ARG A 865 -5.96 1.12 -27.35
N LEU A 866 -6.87 1.22 -26.39
CA LEU A 866 -7.74 0.13 -25.94
C LEU A 866 -9.10 0.28 -26.65
N GLU A 867 -9.65 -0.82 -27.12
CA GLU A 867 -10.96 -0.85 -27.77
C GLU A 867 -11.89 -1.86 -27.09
N TYR A 868 -13.12 -1.44 -26.82
CA TYR A 868 -14.14 -2.24 -26.14
C TYR A 868 -15.39 -2.30 -27.03
N ASP A 869 -15.74 -3.50 -27.48
CA ASP A 869 -16.98 -3.72 -28.21
C ASP A 869 -18.16 -3.76 -27.25
N MET A 870 -19.20 -3.00 -27.58
CA MET A 870 -20.42 -2.88 -26.79
C MET A 870 -21.64 -3.11 -27.69
N TYR A 871 -22.67 -3.77 -27.17
CA TYR A 871 -23.96 -3.92 -27.85
C TYR A 871 -25.02 -3.10 -27.12
N ILE A 872 -25.57 -2.09 -27.79
CA ILE A 872 -26.46 -1.07 -27.22
C ILE A 872 -27.86 -1.23 -27.81
N HIS A 873 -28.85 -1.55 -26.98
CA HIS A 873 -30.26 -1.67 -27.37
C HIS A 873 -31.07 -0.40 -27.12
N SER A 874 -30.68 0.41 -26.13
CA SER A 874 -31.33 1.70 -25.86
C SER A 874 -31.39 2.56 -27.12
N SER A 875 -32.53 3.21 -27.35
CA SER A 875 -32.81 4.00 -28.57
C SER A 875 -32.23 5.41 -28.48
N ASN A 876 -31.59 5.92 -29.55
CA ASN A 876 -30.99 7.26 -29.68
C ASN A 876 -30.79 8.01 -28.36
N ILE A 877 -29.62 7.79 -27.77
CA ILE A 877 -29.25 8.29 -26.46
C ILE A 877 -28.00 9.15 -26.57
N THR A 878 -27.93 10.18 -25.72
CA THR A 878 -26.65 10.77 -25.33
C THR A 878 -26.08 9.86 -24.26
N ALA A 879 -25.10 9.04 -24.66
CA ALA A 879 -24.37 8.19 -23.74
C ALA A 879 -23.33 9.02 -23.00
N ASN A 880 -23.29 8.83 -21.69
CA ASN A 880 -22.31 9.52 -20.89
C ASN A 880 -21.20 8.54 -20.45
N VAL A 881 -19.98 8.78 -20.89
CA VAL A 881 -18.82 7.94 -20.55
C VAL A 881 -18.09 8.54 -19.36
N THR A 882 -18.09 7.82 -18.26
CA THR A 882 -17.29 8.11 -17.06
C THR A 882 -16.04 7.23 -17.04
N VAL A 883 -14.87 7.86 -16.97
CA VAL A 883 -13.58 7.19 -16.85
C VAL A 883 -13.07 7.37 -15.42
N TYR A 884 -12.81 6.24 -14.74
CA TYR A 884 -12.15 6.20 -13.44
C TYR A 884 -10.66 5.96 -13.65
N LEU A 885 -9.84 6.82 -13.06
CA LEU A 885 -8.40 6.87 -13.27
C LEU A 885 -7.67 6.72 -11.93
N GLY A 886 -6.41 6.27 -11.95
CA GLY A 886 -5.48 6.33 -10.82
C GLY A 886 -5.40 7.76 -10.25
N THR A 887 -4.71 7.95 -9.12
CA THR A 887 -4.60 9.26 -8.47
C THR A 887 -3.30 10.05 -8.70
N PRO A 888 -2.44 9.79 -9.73
CA PRO A 888 -1.21 10.55 -9.89
C PRO A 888 -1.52 12.04 -10.11
N LEU A 889 -0.56 12.89 -9.76
CA LEU A 889 -0.58 14.32 -10.04
C LEU A 889 0.26 14.63 -11.29
N ASN A 890 0.25 15.90 -11.72
CA ASN A 890 1.02 16.38 -12.87
C ASN A 890 2.51 16.49 -12.50
N SER A 891 3.17 15.33 -12.35
CA SER A 891 4.58 15.23 -11.96
C SER A 891 5.52 15.92 -12.97
N ASP A 892 5.06 16.11 -14.21
CA ASP A 892 5.59 17.04 -15.21
C ASP A 892 4.52 18.09 -15.57
N PRO A 893 4.59 19.31 -15.01
CA PRO A 893 3.57 20.34 -15.24
C PRO A 893 3.59 20.88 -16.68
N THR A 894 4.63 20.58 -17.46
CA THR A 894 4.70 20.97 -18.89
C THR A 894 3.92 20.01 -19.80
N HIS A 895 3.63 18.81 -19.29
CA HIS A 895 2.89 17.74 -19.96
C HIS A 895 1.80 17.20 -19.00
N PRO A 896 0.73 17.99 -18.73
CA PRO A 896 -0.31 17.59 -17.79
C PRO A 896 -1.03 16.32 -18.26
N LEU A 897 -1.40 15.46 -17.30
CA LEU A 897 -1.98 14.15 -17.60
C LEU A 897 -3.30 14.28 -18.37
N THR A 898 -3.29 13.74 -19.58
CA THR A 898 -4.44 13.74 -20.48
C THR A 898 -4.71 12.35 -21.06
N TYR A 899 -5.98 12.05 -21.27
CA TYR A 899 -6.44 10.87 -22.02
C TYR A 899 -7.35 11.32 -23.17
N ALA A 900 -7.63 10.43 -24.12
CA ALA A 900 -8.66 10.66 -25.13
C ALA A 900 -9.67 9.52 -25.17
N VAL A 901 -10.90 9.84 -25.53
CA VAL A 901 -12.02 8.89 -25.64
C VAL A 901 -12.86 9.18 -26.86
N ALA A 902 -13.32 8.13 -27.55
CA ALA A 902 -14.22 8.21 -28.69
C ALA A 902 -15.12 6.99 -28.72
N ILE A 903 -16.31 7.12 -29.32
CA ILE A 903 -17.10 5.96 -29.72
C ILE A 903 -17.18 5.91 -31.25
N ASP A 904 -16.96 4.73 -31.80
CA ASP A 904 -16.93 4.47 -33.25
C ASP A 904 -15.95 5.41 -33.97
N ASP A 905 -16.44 6.12 -34.99
CA ASP A 905 -15.64 7.01 -35.83
C ASP A 905 -15.75 8.49 -35.41
N GLU A 906 -16.22 8.77 -34.19
CA GLU A 906 -16.17 10.11 -33.61
C GLU A 906 -14.71 10.60 -33.50
N GLU A 907 -14.53 11.92 -33.64
CA GLU A 907 -13.25 12.57 -33.33
C GLU A 907 -12.94 12.39 -31.82
N PRO A 908 -11.73 11.91 -31.45
CA PRO A 908 -11.39 11.71 -30.04
C PRO A 908 -11.49 12.99 -29.21
N GLN A 909 -12.26 12.92 -28.12
CA GLN A 909 -12.32 13.98 -27.11
C GLN A 909 -11.12 13.83 -26.18
N VAL A 910 -10.23 14.82 -26.18
CA VAL A 910 -9.06 14.88 -25.27
C VAL A 910 -9.47 15.54 -23.96
N VAL A 911 -9.14 14.89 -22.85
CA VAL A 911 -9.49 15.31 -21.49
C VAL A 911 -8.23 15.42 -20.65
N GLN A 912 -7.97 16.62 -20.12
CA GLN A 912 -7.09 16.82 -18.98
C GLN A 912 -7.88 16.63 -17.70
N TYR A 913 -7.61 15.55 -16.96
CA TYR A 913 -8.38 15.19 -15.77
C TYR A 913 -7.74 15.66 -14.47
N VAL A 914 -6.43 15.93 -14.47
CA VAL A 914 -5.73 16.60 -13.37
C VAL A 914 -5.62 18.08 -13.72
N PRO A 915 -6.34 18.98 -13.02
CA PRO A 915 -6.20 20.42 -13.25
C PRO A 915 -4.76 20.86 -13.07
N SER A 916 -4.33 21.86 -13.85
CA SER A 916 -3.04 22.52 -13.62
C SER A 916 -3.10 23.30 -12.30
N TYR A 917 -2.02 23.24 -11.53
CA TYR A 917 -1.87 23.93 -10.26
C TYR A 917 -0.40 24.31 -10.06
N ASP A 918 -0.15 25.32 -9.24
CA ASP A 918 1.20 25.74 -8.92
C ASP A 918 1.78 24.81 -7.85
N LEU A 919 3.04 24.42 -8.01
CA LEU A 919 3.71 23.56 -7.03
C LEU A 919 3.63 24.19 -5.64
N GLY A 920 3.38 23.37 -4.61
CA GLY A 920 3.14 23.83 -3.25
C GLY A 920 1.69 24.16 -2.92
N THR A 921 0.81 24.14 -3.93
CA THR A 921 -0.64 24.01 -3.77
C THR A 921 -1.09 22.62 -4.24
N LEU A 922 -2.40 22.37 -4.18
CA LEU A 922 -3.02 21.14 -4.67
C LEU A 922 -4.27 21.49 -5.50
N PRO A 923 -4.65 20.67 -6.50
CA PRO A 923 -5.88 20.91 -7.25
C PRO A 923 -7.12 21.02 -6.34
N ASP A 924 -8.09 21.87 -6.69
CA ASP A 924 -9.33 22.04 -5.90
C ASP A 924 -10.06 20.72 -5.59
N ALA A 925 -10.00 19.75 -6.51
CA ALA A 925 -10.62 18.44 -6.37
C ALA A 925 -9.77 17.41 -5.58
N TRP A 926 -8.53 17.75 -5.21
CA TRP A 926 -7.55 16.83 -4.61
C TRP A 926 -8.12 16.07 -3.42
N GLY A 927 -8.72 16.77 -2.46
CA GLY A 927 -9.25 16.15 -1.25
C GLY A 927 -10.33 15.09 -1.56
N ASN A 928 -11.17 15.34 -2.56
CA ASN A 928 -12.18 14.38 -2.99
C ASN A 928 -11.55 13.18 -3.71
N VAL A 929 -10.46 13.39 -4.44
CA VAL A 929 -9.74 12.34 -5.18
C VAL A 929 -9.02 11.39 -4.24
N VAL A 930 -8.22 11.90 -3.30
CA VAL A 930 -7.47 11.05 -2.36
C VAL A 930 -8.40 10.30 -1.41
N ASN A 931 -9.54 10.92 -1.02
CA ASN A 931 -10.56 10.26 -0.20
C ASN A 931 -11.31 9.13 -0.92
N ASN A 932 -11.38 9.20 -2.25
CA ASN A 932 -12.12 8.24 -3.07
C ASN A 932 -11.23 7.31 -3.89
N ALA A 933 -9.91 7.46 -3.78
CA ALA A 933 -8.87 6.70 -4.48
C ALA A 933 -9.04 6.67 -6.02
N ALA A 934 -9.63 7.71 -6.60
CA ALA A 934 -9.79 7.82 -8.06
C ALA A 934 -10.03 9.25 -8.52
N TRP A 935 -9.39 9.63 -9.63
CA TRP A 935 -9.88 10.71 -10.48
C TRP A 935 -11.08 10.20 -11.30
N THR A 936 -12.07 11.06 -11.50
CA THR A 936 -13.23 10.74 -12.35
C THR A 936 -13.49 11.89 -13.33
N ASN A 937 -13.71 11.54 -14.59
CA ASN A 937 -14.09 12.52 -15.61
C ASN A 937 -15.16 11.94 -16.53
N ARG A 938 -15.98 12.83 -17.09
CA ARG A 938 -17.24 12.53 -17.74
C ARG A 938 -17.29 13.20 -19.13
N THR A 939 -17.58 12.44 -20.17
CA THR A 939 -17.70 12.90 -21.58
C THR A 939 -19.04 12.45 -22.17
N ASP A 940 -19.57 13.22 -23.12
CA ASP A 940 -20.86 12.95 -23.76
C ASP A 940 -20.66 12.51 -25.21
N HIS A 941 -21.35 11.44 -25.59
CA HIS A 941 -21.25 10.79 -26.90
C HIS A 941 -22.66 10.52 -27.46
N HIS A 942 -22.83 10.65 -28.78
CA HIS A 942 -24.14 10.42 -29.40
C HIS A 942 -24.15 9.05 -30.06
N LEU A 943 -24.99 8.14 -29.55
CA LEU A 943 -25.05 6.78 -30.06
C LEU A 943 -26.30 6.54 -30.90
N GLU A 944 -26.09 5.93 -32.07
CA GLU A 944 -27.18 5.33 -32.82
C GLU A 944 -27.70 4.10 -32.07
N GLY A 945 -28.82 4.25 -31.38
CA GLY A 945 -29.41 3.14 -30.63
C GLY A 945 -30.02 2.02 -31.48
N GLY A 946 -30.72 1.10 -30.81
CA GLY A 946 -31.61 0.13 -31.44
C GLY A 946 -30.99 -1.23 -31.77
N GLY A 947 -30.09 -1.72 -30.93
CA GLY A 947 -29.52 -3.08 -31.04
C GLY A 947 -28.32 -3.10 -31.97
N LYS A 948 -27.38 -2.18 -31.77
CA LYS A 948 -26.20 -2.03 -32.61
C LYS A 948 -24.93 -2.26 -31.82
N LYS A 949 -23.92 -2.75 -32.54
CA LYS A 949 -22.54 -2.78 -32.05
C LYS A 949 -21.96 -1.37 -32.13
N HIS A 950 -21.32 -0.95 -31.04
CA HIS A 950 -20.45 0.21 -30.95
C HIS A 950 -19.07 -0.20 -30.43
N THR A 951 -18.06 0.61 -30.70
CA THR A 951 -16.71 0.41 -30.15
C THR A 951 -16.28 1.66 -29.38
N LEU A 952 -16.17 1.54 -28.05
CA LEU A 952 -15.52 2.54 -27.20
C LEU A 952 -14.01 2.44 -27.37
N LYS A 953 -13.34 3.56 -27.64
CA LYS A 953 -11.90 3.65 -27.85
C LYS A 953 -11.29 4.57 -26.81
N LEU A 954 -10.16 4.17 -26.22
CA LEU A 954 -9.49 4.89 -25.15
C LEU A 954 -7.99 4.98 -25.40
N TRP A 955 -7.43 6.18 -25.28
CA TRP A 955 -6.00 6.47 -25.44
C TRP A 955 -5.46 7.14 -24.18
N ALA A 956 -4.29 6.71 -23.72
CA ALA A 956 -3.46 7.50 -22.80
C ALA A 956 -2.68 8.48 -23.69
N VAL A 957 -2.99 9.77 -23.57
CA VAL A 957 -2.32 10.81 -24.38
C VAL A 957 -0.95 11.10 -23.77
N GLU A 958 -0.89 11.26 -22.45
CA GLU A 958 0.38 11.32 -21.72
C GLU A 958 0.71 9.98 -21.04
N PRO A 959 1.99 9.59 -20.96
CA PRO A 959 2.40 8.49 -20.07
C PRO A 959 2.12 8.83 -18.61
N GLY A 960 1.91 7.81 -17.78
CA GLY A 960 1.51 7.97 -16.38
C GLY A 960 -0.01 7.99 -16.16
N VAL A 961 -0.82 8.00 -17.22
CA VAL A 961 -2.26 7.76 -17.12
C VAL A 961 -2.52 6.28 -16.81
N VAL A 962 -3.22 6.03 -15.70
CA VAL A 962 -3.65 4.69 -15.29
C VAL A 962 -5.17 4.61 -15.30
N PHE A 963 -5.75 3.78 -16.16
CA PHE A 963 -7.18 3.54 -16.21
C PHE A 963 -7.57 2.47 -15.19
N GLN A 964 -8.61 2.71 -14.37
CA GLN A 964 -9.13 1.75 -13.39
C GLN A 964 -10.49 1.16 -13.81
N LYS A 965 -11.38 1.95 -14.42
CA LYS A 965 -12.73 1.52 -14.80
C LYS A 965 -13.36 2.45 -15.83
N LEU A 966 -14.24 1.91 -16.66
CA LEU A 966 -15.04 2.65 -17.64
C LEU A 966 -16.53 2.37 -17.39
N VAL A 967 -17.35 3.42 -17.37
CA VAL A 967 -18.80 3.29 -17.24
C VAL A 967 -19.48 4.14 -18.31
N VAL A 968 -20.25 3.50 -19.19
CA VAL A 968 -21.12 4.15 -20.15
C VAL A 968 -22.54 4.16 -19.58
N ASP A 969 -22.98 5.34 -19.17
CA ASP A 969 -24.30 5.61 -18.64
C ASP A 969 -25.27 5.93 -19.79
N LEU A 970 -26.28 5.07 -19.94
CA LEU A 970 -27.35 5.20 -20.94
C LEU A 970 -28.66 5.67 -20.26
N GLY A 971 -28.57 6.17 -19.03
CA GLY A 971 -29.68 6.58 -18.18
C GLY A 971 -29.99 5.63 -17.03
N GLY A 972 -29.12 4.64 -16.77
CA GLY A 972 -29.32 3.61 -15.74
C GLY A 972 -28.33 3.64 -14.58
N VAL A 973 -27.27 4.46 -14.66
CA VAL A 973 -26.25 4.50 -13.61
C VAL A 973 -26.80 5.13 -12.34
N ARG A 974 -26.64 4.41 -11.22
CA ARG A 974 -27.08 4.80 -9.87
C ARG A 974 -25.87 5.07 -8.99
N THR A 975 -26.05 5.92 -7.98
CA THR A 975 -24.96 6.30 -7.06
C THR A 975 -24.43 5.09 -6.29
N SER A 976 -23.12 4.89 -6.35
CA SER A 976 -22.36 3.86 -5.65
C SER A 976 -20.89 4.29 -5.56
N TYR A 977 -20.13 3.72 -4.63
CA TYR A 977 -18.74 4.11 -4.40
C TYR A 977 -17.77 3.55 -5.45
N LEU A 978 -17.93 2.26 -5.77
CA LEU A 978 -17.10 1.51 -6.71
C LEU A 978 -17.63 1.56 -8.15
N GLY A 979 -18.78 2.20 -8.35
CA GLY A 979 -19.52 2.15 -9.61
C GLY A 979 -20.26 0.82 -9.79
N PRO A 980 -21.04 0.70 -10.88
CA PRO A 980 -21.74 -0.54 -11.21
C PRO A 980 -20.75 -1.72 -11.38
N PRO A 981 -21.12 -2.95 -11.00
CA PRO A 981 -20.39 -4.16 -11.38
C PRO A 981 -20.16 -4.23 -12.89
N GLU A 982 -19.13 -4.97 -13.31
CA GLU A 982 -18.85 -5.15 -14.74
C GLU A 982 -20.08 -5.74 -15.47
N SER A 983 -20.38 -5.19 -16.64
CA SER A 983 -21.51 -5.62 -17.46
C SER A 983 -21.26 -7.01 -18.05
N PRO A 984 -22.35 -7.74 -18.39
CA PRO A 984 -22.26 -9.03 -19.05
C PRO A 984 -21.40 -8.99 -20.31
N ARG A 985 -20.54 -9.99 -20.47
CA ARG A 985 -19.64 -10.13 -21.62
C ARG A 985 -19.95 -11.44 -22.37
N MET A 986 -20.17 -11.34 -23.68
CA MET A 986 -20.45 -12.46 -24.59
C MET A 986 -19.23 -12.94 -25.37
#